data_AF-A0A833SQL2-F1
#
_entry.id   AF-A0A833SQL2-F1
#
_cell.length_a   1.000
_cell.length_b   1.000
_cell.length_c   1.000
_cell.angle_alpha   90.00
_cell.angle_beta   90.00
_cell.angle_gamma   90.00
#
_symmetry.space_group_name_H-M   'P 1'
#
loop_
_entity.id
_entity.type
_entity.pdbx_description
1 polymer ?
#
loop_
_entity_poly.entity_id
_entity_poly.type
_entity_poly.pdbx_seq_one_letter_code
_entity_poly.pdbx_strand_id
1 'polypeptide(L)'
;MRRRKEPRAAIHAVPDAGVSVHKSSSTSTAPTHDALSIGDVAALLVLASGTLLGYTVTLYPSIAGGDSGELVAESCHLGVSHPPGYPLFNMVVHLFTQHLPFGDTPAWRANFFSAVCDTIAVIFIYLSLLLWMTPTGWSGRRVVAFTSAALFGFSPLIWTYAVGAEVFALNNAFTAVLVFLLLQFVRHQNFKSAVAGAFTCGLAMCNQHTIVLFELPIITCVLWSRRQSLWWKEFAQLTGAFILGLMPYIYMPITAIWSSQPGSWGDVTTLSGLIHHVRRADYGTLRLYASNEANEDLWTRLYLYAVDLSDREIPFQLAAPVVVLGVFQTLRASTGMNPQLGRFMAMMYAFYMVIFHSLANLPIREGLLYGVQMRFWQQPNVVVFLWFGLGLGYIVNFLSEFVGNPSKAMKFGISMALQSACLALVGAQLWRWYQLCDQSQAFYVRNYAHALLDPLPSNAVLFVNFDLQWTSLRYLQRCEGRRPDVTILNLSMMTYSWFATKHDHYPNIRFPGSRLVPFGSVGDGFSMARLLDSNIAPKSTKKQLRFFLGGRLSYNDQDFNDKYTLVPYGLLDEFQSLSTSSPSLNSWYLSQQQVKTMIHECLPMLPPEKFYNDETWEWTIARDYGMKKLNWATYLLERTIAEDPENLTLLSEAAKPMELSYQYEPPEFWNAASSLKNLGLAYAQMVKSSQEFTVSRDPFFNEVVGAGVENSRFKDRASARMLEVWNAWLQVPEAKRDPGYGAIKSVVRKFIPDEIKSRKSSKKSQQRTKKPSKKRSSRRKSDKK
;
A
#
# COMPACT_ATOMS: atom_id res chain seq x y z
N MET A 1 17.40 89.77 17.34
CA MET A 1 18.28 89.67 16.14
C MET A 1 18.24 88.21 15.69
N ARG A 2 17.89 87.76 14.48
CA ARG A 2 17.57 88.32 13.15
C ARG A 2 16.22 87.72 12.70
N ARG A 3 15.19 88.54 12.46
CA ARG A 3 14.66 89.01 11.14
C ARG A 3 14.08 87.86 10.27
N ARG A 4 12.74 87.72 10.21
CA ARG A 4 11.76 88.39 9.31
C ARG A 4 11.91 88.02 7.82
N LYS A 5 10.83 87.49 7.24
CA LYS A 5 10.14 88.05 6.05
C LYS A 5 8.84 87.29 5.74
N GLU A 6 7.72 87.85 6.19
CA GLU A 6 6.52 88.00 5.34
C GLU A 6 6.79 89.16 4.35
N PRO A 7 6.11 89.33 3.18
CA PRO A 7 4.66 89.62 3.20
C PRO A 7 3.82 89.43 1.90
N ARG A 8 2.48 89.63 2.08
CA ARG A 8 1.52 90.33 1.17
C ARG A 8 1.14 89.62 -0.14
N ALA A 9 -0.06 89.78 -0.71
CA ALA A 9 -1.22 90.61 -0.42
C ALA A 9 -2.47 89.99 -1.09
N ALA A 10 -3.63 90.46 -0.65
CA ALA A 10 -4.95 90.10 -1.10
C ALA A 10 -5.32 90.65 -2.50
N ILE A 11 -6.51 90.25 -2.94
CA ILE A 11 -7.64 91.08 -3.42
C ILE A 11 -8.22 90.61 -4.78
N HIS A 12 -9.56 90.47 -4.77
CA HIS A 12 -10.56 90.55 -5.84
C HIS A 12 -11.13 89.28 -6.48
N ALA A 13 -12.43 89.37 -6.73
CA ALA A 13 -13.37 88.33 -7.07
C ALA A 13 -14.16 88.74 -8.34
N VAL A 14 -14.72 87.70 -9.00
CA VAL A 14 -15.87 87.66 -9.95
C VAL A 14 -15.51 87.95 -11.44
N PRO A 15 -16.13 87.34 -12.50
CA PRO A 15 -17.16 86.26 -12.61
C PRO A 15 -16.87 85.07 -13.59
N ASP A 16 -17.69 84.02 -13.45
CA ASP A 16 -18.27 83.07 -14.42
C ASP A 16 -17.47 82.43 -15.58
N ALA A 17 -17.42 81.09 -15.57
CA ALA A 17 -17.74 80.24 -16.73
C ALA A 17 -18.04 78.81 -16.25
N GLY A 18 -19.25 78.31 -16.52
CA GLY A 18 -19.75 77.04 -16.01
C GLY A 18 -19.04 75.80 -16.57
N VAL A 19 -18.93 74.78 -15.72
CA VAL A 19 -18.89 73.37 -16.14
C VAL A 19 -19.66 72.55 -15.11
N SER A 20 -20.67 71.84 -15.60
CA SER A 20 -21.54 70.92 -14.87
C SER A 20 -20.76 69.74 -14.30
N VAL A 21 -20.71 69.63 -12.97
CA VAL A 21 -20.26 68.40 -12.30
C VAL A 21 -21.48 67.53 -12.04
N HIS A 22 -21.63 66.48 -12.84
CA HIS A 22 -22.55 65.38 -12.59
C HIS A 22 -22.23 64.73 -11.22
N LYS A 23 -23.11 64.95 -10.24
CA LYS A 23 -23.27 64.02 -9.11
C LYS A 23 -23.92 62.75 -9.63
N SER A 24 -23.15 61.68 -9.81
CA SER A 24 -23.71 60.33 -9.87
C SER A 24 -23.75 59.75 -8.45
N SER A 25 -24.95 59.73 -7.89
CA SER A 25 -25.33 58.84 -6.80
C SER A 25 -25.31 57.39 -7.31
N SER A 26 -24.36 56.59 -6.84
CA SER A 26 -24.54 55.14 -6.77
C SER A 26 -23.82 54.60 -5.54
N THR A 27 -24.54 54.58 -4.43
CA THR A 27 -24.35 53.56 -3.38
C THR A 27 -24.61 52.19 -4.01
N SER A 28 -23.62 51.67 -4.71
CA SER A 28 -23.52 50.27 -5.10
C SER A 28 -23.16 49.48 -3.84
N THR A 29 -24.19 48.98 -3.16
CA THR A 29 -24.05 47.90 -2.19
C THR A 29 -23.21 46.78 -2.83
N ALA A 30 -22.04 46.51 -2.26
CA ALA A 30 -21.21 45.36 -2.64
C ALA A 30 -22.06 44.09 -2.55
N PRO A 31 -21.97 43.14 -3.50
CA PRO A 31 -22.74 41.90 -3.39
C PRO A 31 -22.22 41.11 -2.18
N THR A 32 -23.02 41.11 -1.13
CA THR A 32 -22.90 40.18 -0.02
C THR A 32 -23.39 38.80 -0.46
N HIS A 33 -22.59 37.78 -0.12
CA HIS A 33 -22.84 36.32 -0.13
C HIS A 33 -22.42 35.52 -1.38
N ASP A 34 -21.20 34.96 -1.31
CA ASP A 34 -20.78 33.70 -1.97
C ASP A 34 -21.59 32.52 -1.37
N ALA A 35 -22.92 32.56 -1.42
CA ALA A 35 -23.77 31.45 -1.01
C ALA A 35 -23.82 30.40 -2.13
N LEU A 36 -23.68 29.12 -1.77
CA LEU A 36 -23.87 28.03 -2.73
C LEU A 36 -25.28 28.11 -3.31
N SER A 37 -25.40 28.01 -4.64
CA SER A 37 -26.71 27.89 -5.27
C SER A 37 -27.33 26.54 -4.95
N ILE A 38 -28.66 26.43 -5.07
CA ILE A 38 -29.39 25.15 -4.94
C ILE A 38 -28.77 24.09 -5.85
N GLY A 39 -28.33 24.50 -7.04
CA GLY A 39 -27.67 23.63 -8.00
C GLY A 39 -26.25 23.20 -7.62
N ASP A 40 -25.51 24.01 -6.85
CA ASP A 40 -24.21 23.60 -6.28
C ASP A 40 -24.44 22.55 -5.19
N VAL A 41 -25.42 22.79 -4.30
CA VAL A 41 -25.77 21.87 -3.22
C VAL A 41 -26.27 20.53 -3.75
N ALA A 42 -27.14 20.52 -4.76
CA ALA A 42 -27.62 19.28 -5.36
C ALA A 42 -26.49 18.45 -5.99
N ALA A 43 -25.57 19.10 -6.73
CA ALA A 43 -24.42 18.42 -7.31
C ALA A 43 -23.47 17.88 -6.24
N LEU A 44 -23.25 18.63 -5.16
CA LEU A 44 -22.47 18.19 -4.01
C LEU A 44 -23.08 16.94 -3.34
N LEU A 45 -24.40 16.93 -3.14
CA LEU A 45 -25.09 15.78 -2.53
C LEU A 45 -24.97 14.54 -3.40
N VAL A 46 -25.19 14.66 -4.73
CA VAL A 46 -25.02 13.55 -5.67
C VAL A 46 -23.59 13.03 -5.66
N LEU A 47 -22.60 13.93 -5.66
CA LEU A 47 -21.18 13.58 -5.61
C LEU A 47 -20.87 12.82 -4.32
N ALA A 48 -21.22 13.40 -3.17
CA ALA A 48 -20.96 12.81 -1.86
C ALA A 48 -21.64 11.45 -1.70
N SER A 49 -22.92 11.33 -2.05
CA SER A 49 -23.65 10.06 -1.96
C SER A 49 -23.12 9.03 -2.94
N GLY A 50 -22.76 9.44 -4.15
CA GLY A 50 -22.24 8.54 -5.19
C GLY A 50 -20.86 8.00 -4.85
N THR A 51 -19.97 8.86 -4.36
CA THR A 51 -18.63 8.47 -3.89
C THR A 51 -18.71 7.56 -2.68
N LEU A 52 -19.47 7.93 -1.64
CA LEU A 52 -19.62 7.10 -0.44
C LEU A 52 -20.25 5.74 -0.77
N LEU A 53 -21.30 5.71 -1.59
CA LEU A 53 -21.92 4.46 -2.03
C LEU A 53 -20.93 3.61 -2.83
N GLY A 54 -20.24 4.20 -3.80
CA GLY A 54 -19.24 3.52 -4.62
C GLY A 54 -18.15 2.85 -3.78
N TYR A 55 -17.61 3.56 -2.78
CA TYR A 55 -16.65 2.98 -1.84
C TYR A 55 -17.29 1.92 -0.94
N THR A 56 -18.49 2.16 -0.42
CA THR A 56 -19.16 1.22 0.51
C THR A 56 -19.45 -0.13 -0.15
N VAL A 57 -19.83 -0.15 -1.44
CA VAL A 57 -20.10 -1.41 -2.14
C VAL A 57 -18.84 -2.12 -2.62
N THR A 58 -17.68 -1.43 -2.62
CA THR A 58 -16.39 -1.98 -3.06
C THR A 58 -15.41 -2.23 -1.92
N LEU A 59 -15.76 -1.89 -0.67
CA LEU A 59 -14.82 -1.95 0.45
C LEU A 59 -14.49 -3.37 0.91
N TYR A 60 -13.29 -3.54 1.48
CA TYR A 60 -12.87 -4.84 1.99
C TYR A 60 -13.85 -5.34 3.07
N PRO A 61 -14.28 -6.62 3.02
CA PRO A 61 -15.21 -7.16 4.01
C PRO A 61 -14.56 -7.37 5.40
N SER A 62 -13.23 -7.32 5.45
CA SER A 62 -12.42 -7.41 6.67
C SER A 62 -11.12 -6.59 6.50
N ILE A 63 -10.04 -6.95 7.18
CA ILE A 63 -8.76 -6.25 7.07
C ILE A 63 -8.19 -6.29 5.65
N ALA A 64 -7.65 -5.15 5.21
CA ALA A 64 -6.83 -5.06 4.01
C ALA A 64 -5.38 -5.46 4.33
N GLY A 65 -4.53 -5.54 3.31
CA GLY A 65 -3.09 -5.75 3.49
C GLY A 65 -2.34 -4.52 4.01
N GLY A 66 -1.08 -4.71 4.39
CA GLY A 66 -0.22 -3.64 4.92
C GLY A 66 -0.46 -3.36 6.39
N ASP A 67 -0.53 -2.08 6.75
CA ASP A 67 -0.63 -1.63 8.15
C ASP A 67 -2.07 -1.72 8.68
N SER A 68 -3.04 -1.93 7.78
CA SER A 68 -4.47 -1.99 8.11
C SER A 68 -4.78 -2.93 9.28
N GLY A 69 -4.23 -4.14 9.29
CA GLY A 69 -4.46 -5.10 10.38
C GLY A 69 -4.00 -4.59 11.75
N GLU A 70 -2.85 -3.91 11.83
CA GLU A 70 -2.36 -3.32 13.06
C GLU A 70 -3.19 -2.10 13.46
N LEU A 71 -3.42 -1.17 12.52
CA LEU A 71 -4.17 0.05 12.79
C LEU A 71 -5.58 -0.26 13.32
N VAL A 72 -6.26 -1.24 12.74
CA VAL A 72 -7.57 -1.69 13.21
C VAL A 72 -7.45 -2.41 14.56
N ALA A 73 -6.45 -3.29 14.74
CA ALA A 73 -6.21 -3.96 16.02
C ALA A 73 -6.05 -2.95 17.18
N GLU A 74 -5.16 -1.98 17.00
CA GLU A 74 -4.91 -0.92 17.99
C GLU A 74 -6.14 -0.05 18.23
N SER A 75 -6.94 0.19 17.19
CA SER A 75 -8.19 0.94 17.32
C SER A 75 -9.27 0.18 18.10
N CYS A 76 -9.38 -1.14 17.97
CA CYS A 76 -10.40 -1.93 18.69
C CYS A 76 -10.29 -1.81 20.22
N HIS A 77 -9.08 -1.66 20.74
CA HIS A 77 -8.81 -1.61 22.18
C HIS A 77 -8.08 -0.35 22.65
N LEU A 78 -8.00 0.67 21.80
CA LEU A 78 -7.29 1.91 22.08
C LEU A 78 -5.83 1.67 22.54
N GLY A 79 -5.01 1.08 21.68
CA GLY A 79 -3.56 0.98 21.90
C GLY A 79 -2.72 1.94 21.04
N VAL A 80 -1.41 1.66 20.98
CA VAL A 80 -0.39 2.49 20.33
C VAL A 80 0.18 1.74 19.13
N SER A 81 -0.15 2.24 17.93
CA SER A 81 0.35 1.74 16.65
C SER A 81 1.83 2.02 16.45
N HIS A 82 2.41 1.51 15.37
CA HIS A 82 3.78 1.86 15.00
C HIS A 82 3.99 3.39 14.85
N PRO A 83 5.23 3.90 15.02
CA PRO A 83 5.51 5.32 15.00
C PRO A 83 4.99 6.06 13.75
N PRO A 84 4.32 7.22 13.90
CA PRO A 84 4.25 8.05 15.10
C PRO A 84 3.07 7.76 16.04
N GLY A 85 2.39 6.62 15.87
CA GLY A 85 1.33 6.12 16.75
C GLY A 85 -0.10 6.43 16.32
N TYR A 86 -0.28 7.34 15.35
CA TYR A 86 -1.56 7.69 14.73
C TYR A 86 -2.73 7.92 15.71
N PRO A 87 -2.55 8.68 16.81
CA PRO A 87 -3.51 8.73 17.90
C PRO A 87 -4.91 9.19 17.47
N LEU A 88 -4.99 10.16 16.55
CA LEU A 88 -6.30 10.64 16.06
C LEU A 88 -7.03 9.53 15.28
N PHE A 89 -6.31 8.81 14.43
CA PHE A 89 -6.86 7.70 13.66
C PHE A 89 -7.40 6.63 14.62
N ASN A 90 -6.58 6.18 15.57
CA ASN A 90 -6.96 5.13 16.52
C ASN A 90 -8.20 5.53 17.34
N MET A 91 -8.26 6.78 17.83
CA MET A 91 -9.39 7.28 18.61
C MET A 91 -10.69 7.31 17.79
N VAL A 92 -10.65 7.80 16.55
CA VAL A 92 -11.88 7.92 15.73
C VAL A 92 -12.31 6.55 15.20
N VAL A 93 -11.38 5.71 14.76
CA VAL A 93 -11.71 4.34 14.33
C VAL A 93 -12.22 3.51 15.50
N HIS A 94 -11.73 3.71 16.73
CA HIS A 94 -12.33 3.11 17.92
C HIS A 94 -13.83 3.43 18.01
N LEU A 95 -14.23 4.69 17.84
CA LEU A 95 -15.65 5.07 17.86
C LEU A 95 -16.46 4.36 16.76
N PHE A 96 -15.91 4.22 15.55
CA PHE A 96 -16.56 3.49 14.46
C PHE A 96 -16.69 2.01 14.78
N THR A 97 -15.62 1.36 15.24
CA THR A 97 -15.63 -0.08 15.55
C THR A 97 -16.59 -0.41 16.69
N GLN A 98 -16.67 0.43 17.72
CA GLN A 98 -17.51 0.20 18.91
C GLN A 98 -18.97 0.64 18.76
N HIS A 99 -19.24 1.73 18.03
CA HIS A 99 -20.56 2.39 18.07
C HIS A 99 -21.31 2.43 16.73
N LEU A 100 -20.66 2.12 15.60
CA LEU A 100 -21.38 2.06 14.33
C LEU A 100 -22.30 0.81 14.32
N PRO A 101 -23.64 0.97 14.15
CA PRO A 101 -24.59 -0.12 14.35
C PRO A 101 -24.69 -1.10 13.16
N PHE A 102 -23.92 -0.87 12.10
CA PHE A 102 -23.88 -1.71 10.90
C PHE A 102 -22.43 -2.05 10.53
N GLY A 103 -22.26 -3.00 9.61
CA GLY A 103 -20.97 -3.59 9.28
C GLY A 103 -20.69 -4.83 10.11
N ASP A 104 -20.40 -5.93 9.42
CA ASP A 104 -20.32 -7.28 10.00
C ASP A 104 -19.09 -7.47 10.90
N THR A 105 -18.00 -6.77 10.62
CA THR A 105 -16.73 -6.88 11.34
C THR A 105 -16.21 -5.51 11.80
N PRO A 106 -15.38 -5.44 12.86
CA PRO A 106 -14.68 -4.21 13.24
C PRO A 106 -13.86 -3.64 12.07
N ALA A 107 -13.18 -4.49 11.30
CA ALA A 107 -12.43 -4.04 10.13
C ALA A 107 -13.33 -3.41 9.05
N TRP A 108 -14.51 -3.98 8.78
CA TRP A 108 -15.46 -3.36 7.85
C TRP A 108 -15.83 -1.94 8.28
N ARG A 109 -16.10 -1.72 9.58
CA ARG A 109 -16.44 -0.41 10.13
C ARG A 109 -15.28 0.58 10.03
N ALA A 110 -14.05 0.09 10.20
CA ALA A 110 -12.85 0.88 9.99
C ALA A 110 -12.62 1.22 8.50
N ASN A 111 -12.88 0.29 7.58
CA ASN A 111 -12.81 0.55 6.14
C ASN A 111 -13.85 1.59 5.72
N PHE A 112 -15.07 1.52 6.28
CA PHE A 112 -16.11 2.51 6.07
C PHE A 112 -15.69 3.91 6.56
N PHE A 113 -14.92 4.00 7.64
CA PHE A 113 -14.33 5.27 8.08
C PHE A 113 -13.39 5.89 7.01
N SER A 114 -12.53 5.09 6.38
CA SER A 114 -11.71 5.56 5.25
C SER A 114 -12.57 6.08 4.10
N ALA A 115 -13.65 5.36 3.75
CA ALA A 115 -14.57 5.76 2.70
C ALA A 115 -15.22 7.13 3.00
N VAL A 116 -15.61 7.37 4.26
CA VAL A 116 -16.12 8.67 4.71
C VAL A 116 -15.05 9.76 4.57
N CYS A 117 -13.81 9.48 4.96
CA CYS A 117 -12.71 10.45 4.88
C CYS A 117 -12.42 10.90 3.44
N ASP A 118 -12.26 9.98 2.49
CA ASP A 118 -12.01 10.37 1.10
C ASP A 118 -13.26 10.99 0.44
N THR A 119 -14.47 10.64 0.88
CA THR A 119 -15.68 11.39 0.48
C THR A 119 -15.61 12.85 0.94
N ILE A 120 -15.11 13.11 2.16
CA ILE A 120 -14.85 14.47 2.65
C ILE A 120 -13.80 15.16 1.78
N ALA A 121 -12.72 14.48 1.41
CA ALA A 121 -11.71 15.04 0.50
C ALA A 121 -12.33 15.48 -0.84
N VAL A 122 -13.14 14.62 -1.46
CA VAL A 122 -13.88 14.90 -2.70
C VAL A 122 -14.81 16.11 -2.54
N ILE A 123 -15.56 16.20 -1.45
CA ILE A 123 -16.42 17.36 -1.11
C ILE A 123 -15.59 18.65 -1.08
N PHE A 124 -14.46 18.66 -0.38
CA PHE A 124 -13.65 19.87 -0.21
C PHE A 124 -12.86 20.24 -1.48
N ILE A 125 -12.52 19.29 -2.35
CA ILE A 125 -11.99 19.58 -3.69
C ILE A 125 -13.06 20.28 -4.53
N TYR A 126 -14.29 19.76 -4.55
CA TYR A 126 -15.41 20.39 -5.25
C TYR A 126 -15.66 21.82 -4.76
N LEU A 127 -15.76 22.01 -3.44
CA LEU A 127 -15.96 23.33 -2.84
C LEU A 127 -14.79 24.29 -3.11
N SER A 128 -13.56 23.79 -3.10
CA SER A 128 -12.37 24.57 -3.45
C SER A 128 -12.41 25.05 -4.90
N LEU A 129 -12.83 24.20 -5.85
CA LEU A 129 -12.97 24.59 -7.25
C LEU A 129 -14.08 25.62 -7.46
N LEU A 130 -15.22 25.46 -6.77
CA LEU A 130 -16.28 26.47 -6.78
C LEU A 130 -15.81 27.81 -6.19
N LEU A 131 -14.99 27.78 -5.14
CA LEU A 131 -14.42 28.98 -4.54
C LEU A 131 -13.35 29.63 -5.42
N TRP A 132 -12.61 28.83 -6.19
CA TRP A 132 -11.54 29.31 -7.05
C TRP A 132 -12.07 29.92 -8.35
N MET A 133 -12.98 29.24 -9.03
CA MET A 133 -13.47 29.65 -10.35
C MET A 133 -14.51 30.77 -10.25
N THR A 134 -14.46 31.72 -11.18
CA THR A 134 -15.54 32.72 -11.34
C THR A 134 -16.87 32.05 -11.70
N PRO A 135 -18.01 32.53 -11.15
CA PRO A 135 -19.32 32.11 -11.62
C PRO A 135 -19.45 32.38 -13.12
N THR A 136 -19.70 31.33 -13.90
CA THR A 136 -20.05 31.47 -15.32
C THR A 136 -21.58 31.55 -15.45
N GLY A 137 -22.09 32.21 -16.49
CA GLY A 137 -23.53 32.38 -16.72
C GLY A 137 -24.32 31.09 -17.03
N TRP A 138 -23.70 29.91 -16.86
CA TRP A 138 -24.27 28.59 -17.12
C TRP A 138 -23.67 27.53 -16.16
N SER A 139 -24.23 26.32 -16.12
CA SER A 139 -23.83 25.25 -15.18
C SER A 139 -22.42 24.68 -15.36
N GLY A 140 -21.64 25.16 -16.34
CA GLY A 140 -20.31 24.64 -16.69
C GLY A 140 -19.34 24.58 -15.51
N ARG A 141 -19.31 25.62 -14.64
CA ARG A 141 -18.43 25.63 -13.45
C ARG A 141 -18.70 24.44 -12.52
N ARG A 142 -19.97 24.14 -12.27
CA ARG A 142 -20.42 23.05 -11.38
C ARG A 142 -20.03 21.69 -11.94
N VAL A 143 -20.22 21.49 -13.23
CA VAL A 143 -19.94 20.20 -13.87
C VAL A 143 -18.43 19.94 -13.93
N VAL A 144 -17.63 20.96 -14.20
CA VAL A 144 -16.16 20.86 -14.17
C VAL A 144 -15.66 20.54 -12.76
N ALA A 145 -16.17 21.25 -11.75
CA ALA A 145 -15.83 20.99 -10.34
C ALA A 145 -16.22 19.57 -9.92
N PHE A 146 -17.43 19.14 -10.27
CA PHE A 146 -17.92 17.77 -10.03
C PHE A 146 -17.02 16.73 -10.70
N THR A 147 -16.66 16.97 -11.96
CA THR A 147 -15.86 16.03 -12.75
C THR A 147 -14.46 15.87 -12.19
N SER A 148 -13.77 16.97 -11.86
CA SER A 148 -12.44 16.88 -11.26
C SER A 148 -12.47 16.16 -9.89
N ALA A 149 -13.43 16.52 -9.03
CA ALA A 149 -13.55 15.90 -7.71
C ALA A 149 -13.93 14.40 -7.80
N ALA A 150 -14.82 14.02 -8.72
CA ALA A 150 -15.16 12.62 -8.97
C ALA A 150 -13.99 11.82 -9.56
N LEU A 151 -13.21 12.42 -10.48
CA LEU A 151 -12.01 11.78 -11.03
C LEU A 151 -10.94 11.57 -9.96
N PHE A 152 -10.77 12.51 -9.01
CA PHE A 152 -9.91 12.30 -7.84
C PHE A 152 -10.41 11.13 -7.01
N GLY A 153 -11.69 11.13 -6.63
CA GLY A 153 -12.24 10.08 -5.77
C GLY A 153 -12.16 8.68 -6.39
N PHE A 154 -12.40 8.56 -7.69
CA PHE A 154 -12.35 7.29 -8.41
C PHE A 154 -11.02 7.08 -9.16
N SER A 155 -9.96 7.81 -8.79
CA SER A 155 -8.60 7.47 -9.22
C SER A 155 -8.16 6.20 -8.49
N PRO A 156 -7.43 5.28 -9.16
CA PRO A 156 -7.17 3.95 -8.59
C PRO A 156 -6.35 4.04 -7.30
N LEU A 157 -5.40 4.97 -7.19
CA LEU A 157 -4.64 5.14 -5.95
C LEU A 157 -5.55 5.61 -4.80
N ILE A 158 -6.39 6.63 -5.02
CA ILE A 158 -7.31 7.14 -3.99
C ILE A 158 -8.35 6.09 -3.61
N TRP A 159 -8.99 5.49 -4.61
CA TRP A 159 -10.03 4.48 -4.39
C TRP A 159 -9.49 3.28 -3.60
N THR A 160 -8.27 2.82 -3.87
CA THR A 160 -7.62 1.72 -3.13
C THR A 160 -7.51 2.00 -1.62
N TYR A 161 -7.21 3.25 -1.23
CA TYR A 161 -7.13 3.63 0.19
C TYR A 161 -8.45 4.12 0.77
N ALA A 162 -9.43 4.46 -0.06
CA ALA A 162 -10.80 4.73 0.39
C ALA A 162 -11.54 3.46 0.82
N VAL A 163 -11.17 2.29 0.27
CA VAL A 163 -11.81 0.99 0.55
C VAL A 163 -11.17 0.18 1.68
N GLY A 164 -10.03 0.61 2.20
CA GLY A 164 -9.27 -0.07 3.26
C GLY A 164 -8.88 0.88 4.40
N ALA A 165 -8.93 0.39 5.64
CA ALA A 165 -8.59 1.14 6.83
C ALA A 165 -7.09 1.42 6.89
N GLU A 166 -6.70 2.62 6.48
CA GLU A 166 -5.33 3.12 6.42
C GLU A 166 -5.34 4.64 6.68
N VAL A 167 -4.21 5.21 7.06
CA VAL A 167 -4.11 6.62 7.51
C VAL A 167 -4.25 7.65 6.39
N PHE A 168 -4.15 7.21 5.13
CA PHE A 168 -4.03 8.10 3.97
C PHE A 168 -5.33 8.80 3.59
N ALA A 169 -6.48 8.12 3.69
CA ALA A 169 -7.79 8.71 3.38
C ALA A 169 -8.10 9.90 4.29
N LEU A 170 -7.84 9.75 5.60
CA LEU A 170 -7.96 10.85 6.55
C LEU A 170 -6.96 11.99 6.26
N ASN A 171 -5.76 11.65 5.78
CA ASN A 171 -4.77 12.66 5.41
C ASN A 171 -5.16 13.45 4.15
N ASN A 172 -5.80 12.80 3.17
CA ASN A 172 -6.38 13.44 2.00
C ASN A 172 -7.48 14.43 2.39
N ALA A 173 -8.35 14.04 3.32
CA ALA A 173 -9.38 14.90 3.88
C ALA A 173 -8.77 16.15 4.52
N PHE A 174 -7.71 15.98 5.33
CA PHE A 174 -7.00 17.12 5.93
C PHE A 174 -6.38 18.04 4.88
N THR A 175 -5.71 17.50 3.87
CA THR A 175 -5.10 18.31 2.80
C THR A 175 -6.18 19.11 2.04
N ALA A 176 -7.29 18.46 1.68
CA ALA A 176 -8.39 19.12 0.98
C ALA A 176 -9.06 20.23 1.83
N VAL A 177 -9.29 19.97 3.12
CA VAL A 177 -9.83 20.96 4.08
C VAL A 177 -8.86 22.13 4.26
N LEU A 178 -7.55 21.87 4.43
CA LEU A 178 -6.54 22.91 4.59
C LEU A 178 -6.43 23.80 3.36
N VAL A 179 -6.47 23.21 2.16
CA VAL A 179 -6.51 23.99 0.90
C VAL A 179 -7.78 24.83 0.82
N PHE A 180 -8.95 24.27 1.15
CA PHE A 180 -10.20 25.04 1.18
C PHE A 180 -10.15 26.21 2.18
N LEU A 181 -9.65 25.97 3.40
CA LEU A 181 -9.51 27.00 4.43
C LEU A 181 -8.52 28.09 4.03
N LEU A 182 -7.43 27.73 3.35
CA LEU A 182 -6.49 28.68 2.77
C LEU A 182 -7.16 29.56 1.71
N LEU A 183 -7.96 28.97 0.80
CA LEU A 183 -8.70 29.72 -0.21
C LEU A 183 -9.70 30.68 0.44
N GLN A 184 -10.43 30.22 1.46
CA GLN A 184 -11.34 31.05 2.25
C GLN A 184 -10.62 32.22 2.93
N PHE A 185 -9.46 31.94 3.54
CA PHE A 185 -8.63 32.96 4.18
C PHE A 185 -8.15 34.00 3.18
N VAL A 186 -7.62 33.59 2.03
CA VAL A 186 -7.08 34.52 1.03
C VAL A 186 -8.18 35.36 0.37
N ARG A 187 -9.31 34.73 0.02
CA ARG A 187 -10.40 35.39 -0.70
C ARG A 187 -11.18 36.36 0.18
N HIS A 188 -11.49 35.98 1.42
CA HIS A 188 -12.33 36.78 2.30
C HIS A 188 -11.54 37.53 3.40
N GLN A 189 -10.22 37.34 3.48
CA GLN A 189 -9.38 37.88 4.56
C GLN A 189 -9.91 37.49 5.96
N ASN A 190 -10.55 36.33 6.05
CA ASN A 190 -11.25 35.88 7.25
C ASN A 190 -10.29 35.22 8.24
N PHE A 191 -10.00 35.90 9.34
CA PHE A 191 -9.13 35.37 10.40
C PHE A 191 -9.67 34.09 11.04
N LYS A 192 -10.99 33.88 11.09
CA LYS A 192 -11.59 32.64 11.62
C LYS A 192 -11.16 31.42 10.80
N SER A 193 -10.99 31.56 9.49
CA SER A 193 -10.50 30.49 8.62
C SER A 193 -9.04 30.14 8.93
N ALA A 194 -8.22 31.12 9.32
CA ALA A 194 -6.84 30.88 9.76
C ALA A 194 -6.79 30.17 11.12
N VAL A 195 -7.66 30.53 12.07
CA VAL A 195 -7.77 29.84 13.36
C VAL A 195 -8.26 28.40 13.19
N ALA A 196 -9.29 28.19 12.36
CA ALA A 196 -9.74 26.84 11.99
C ALA A 196 -8.63 26.05 11.31
N GLY A 197 -7.89 26.67 10.38
CA GLY A 197 -6.74 26.06 9.72
C GLY A 197 -5.65 25.65 10.72
N ALA A 198 -5.33 26.50 11.69
CA ALA A 198 -4.34 26.19 12.72
C ALA A 198 -4.76 24.98 13.59
N PHE A 199 -6.03 24.91 13.99
CA PHE A 199 -6.56 23.73 14.70
C PHE A 199 -6.50 22.47 13.82
N THR A 200 -6.88 22.58 12.55
CA THR A 200 -6.81 21.48 11.58
C THR A 200 -5.37 21.00 11.37
N CYS A 201 -4.36 21.89 11.30
CA CYS A 201 -2.95 21.48 11.25
C CYS A 201 -2.56 20.67 12.50
N GLY A 202 -2.95 21.14 13.69
CA GLY A 202 -2.68 20.40 14.93
C GLY A 202 -3.27 18.98 14.90
N LEU A 203 -4.53 18.84 14.46
CA LEU A 203 -5.18 17.53 14.31
C LEU A 203 -4.54 16.67 13.23
N ALA A 204 -4.18 17.23 12.08
CA ALA A 204 -3.61 16.48 10.97
C ALA A 204 -2.24 15.90 11.33
N MET A 205 -1.45 16.64 12.12
CA MET A 205 -0.21 16.15 12.72
C MET A 205 -0.41 14.94 13.63
N CYS A 206 -1.59 14.75 14.24
CA CYS A 206 -1.93 13.55 15.02
C CYS A 206 -2.38 12.36 14.16
N ASN A 207 -2.50 12.53 12.85
CA ASN A 207 -2.75 11.44 11.90
C ASN A 207 -1.45 11.01 11.24
N GLN A 208 -0.98 11.70 10.19
CA GLN A 208 0.19 11.27 9.41
C GLN A 208 1.16 12.44 9.19
N HIS A 209 2.43 12.26 9.56
CA HIS A 209 3.43 13.34 9.57
C HIS A 209 3.80 13.93 8.20
N THR A 210 3.52 13.24 7.10
CA THR A 210 3.80 13.80 5.76
C THR A 210 2.98 15.05 5.46
N ILE A 211 1.88 15.29 6.20
CA ILE A 211 1.11 16.52 6.11
C ILE A 211 1.94 17.78 6.42
N VAL A 212 3.03 17.66 7.20
CA VAL A 212 3.90 18.80 7.54
C VAL A 212 4.48 19.47 6.29
N LEU A 213 4.64 18.71 5.19
CA LEU A 213 5.10 19.24 3.91
C LEU A 213 4.11 20.22 3.26
N PHE A 214 2.83 20.15 3.63
CA PHE A 214 1.82 21.17 3.29
C PHE A 214 1.69 22.23 4.38
N GLU A 215 1.70 21.84 5.65
CA GLU A 215 1.51 22.77 6.77
C GLU A 215 2.59 23.83 6.84
N LEU A 216 3.87 23.47 6.65
CA LEU A 216 4.98 24.41 6.71
C LEU A 216 4.81 25.57 5.71
N PRO A 217 4.59 25.33 4.39
CA PRO A 217 4.23 26.38 3.45
C PRO A 217 2.96 27.16 3.84
N ILE A 218 1.88 26.48 4.25
CA ILE A 218 0.59 27.13 4.55
C ILE A 218 0.70 28.08 5.74
N ILE A 219 1.30 27.61 6.85
CA ILE A 219 1.54 28.40 8.05
C ILE A 219 2.43 29.60 7.71
N THR A 220 3.49 29.39 6.94
CA THR A 220 4.37 30.48 6.48
C THR A 220 3.60 31.52 5.68
N CYS A 221 2.74 31.09 4.75
CA CYS A 221 1.91 31.98 3.94
C CYS A 221 0.94 32.81 4.79
N VAL A 222 0.24 32.17 5.73
CA VAL A 222 -0.73 32.85 6.61
C VAL A 222 -0.03 33.87 7.50
N LEU A 223 1.07 33.48 8.17
CA LEU A 223 1.83 34.38 9.04
C LEU A 223 2.44 35.54 8.24
N TRP A 224 3.01 35.26 7.06
CA TRP A 224 3.57 36.30 6.20
C TRP A 224 2.52 37.28 5.68
N SER A 225 1.34 36.78 5.30
CA SER A 225 0.21 37.60 4.84
C SER A 225 -0.29 38.53 5.95
N ARG A 226 -0.23 38.09 7.21
CA ARG A 226 -0.64 38.87 8.38
C ARG A 226 0.51 39.64 9.04
N ARG A 227 1.75 39.57 8.57
CA ARG A 227 2.93 40.12 9.28
C ARG A 227 2.85 41.60 9.73
N GLN A 228 2.04 42.41 9.04
CA GLN A 228 1.83 43.82 9.37
C GLN A 228 0.70 44.06 10.40
N SER A 229 -0.22 43.09 10.53
CA SER A 229 -1.39 43.16 11.42
C SER A 229 -1.35 42.12 12.56
N LEU A 230 -0.39 41.20 12.54
CA LEU A 230 -0.25 40.10 13.49
C LEU A 230 0.13 40.64 14.88
N TRP A 231 -0.87 40.91 15.70
CA TRP A 231 -0.68 41.26 17.10
C TRP A 231 -0.50 39.99 17.96
N TRP A 232 0.09 40.12 19.15
CA TRP A 232 0.37 38.98 20.04
C TRP A 232 -0.88 38.14 20.33
N LYS A 233 -2.06 38.77 20.38
CA LYS A 233 -3.35 38.09 20.57
C LYS A 233 -3.71 37.17 19.42
N GLU A 234 -3.52 37.61 18.18
CA GLU A 234 -3.80 36.79 16.99
C GLU A 234 -2.83 35.63 16.90
N PHE A 235 -1.54 35.89 17.18
CA PHE A 235 -0.53 34.83 17.25
C PHE A 235 -0.87 33.80 18.34
N ALA A 236 -1.22 34.24 19.54
CA ALA A 236 -1.63 33.36 20.64
C ALA A 236 -2.90 32.56 20.30
N GLN A 237 -3.86 33.11 19.56
CA GLN A 237 -5.03 32.39 19.08
C GLN A 237 -4.67 31.30 18.08
N LEU A 238 -3.80 31.59 17.11
CA LEU A 238 -3.32 30.59 16.13
C LEU A 238 -2.53 29.48 16.84
N THR A 239 -1.58 29.84 17.70
CA THR A 239 -0.79 28.87 18.48
C THR A 239 -1.67 28.05 19.42
N GLY A 240 -2.62 28.68 20.13
CA GLY A 240 -3.55 28.00 21.02
C GLY A 240 -4.45 27.02 20.27
N ALA A 241 -4.96 27.40 19.10
CA ALA A 241 -5.74 26.52 18.24
C ALA A 241 -4.91 25.32 17.74
N PHE A 242 -3.67 25.56 17.30
CA PHE A 242 -2.76 24.48 16.90
C PHE A 242 -2.45 23.51 18.04
N ILE A 243 -2.13 24.02 19.23
CA ILE A 243 -1.88 23.20 20.42
C ILE A 243 -3.13 22.41 20.82
N LEU A 244 -4.32 23.01 20.74
CA LEU A 244 -5.57 22.32 20.99
C LEU A 244 -5.80 21.16 20.00
N GLY A 245 -5.42 21.35 18.72
CA GLY A 245 -5.45 20.28 17.73
C GLY A 245 -4.48 19.13 18.04
N LEU A 246 -3.37 19.39 18.73
CA LEU A 246 -2.37 18.37 19.12
C LEU A 246 -2.78 17.51 20.33
N MET A 247 -3.90 17.82 20.99
CA MET A 247 -4.35 17.09 22.20
C MET A 247 -4.49 15.57 22.04
N PRO A 248 -4.83 14.98 20.87
CA PRO A 248 -4.85 13.53 20.70
C PRO A 248 -3.51 12.84 21.05
N TYR A 249 -2.36 13.52 20.98
CA TYR A 249 -1.09 12.94 21.42
C TYR A 249 -1.06 12.54 22.91
N ILE A 250 -1.87 13.19 23.76
CA ILE A 250 -1.96 12.89 25.19
C ILE A 250 -2.57 11.50 25.44
N TYR A 251 -3.37 10.99 24.51
CA TYR A 251 -4.01 9.69 24.66
C TYR A 251 -2.98 8.54 24.70
N MET A 252 -1.86 8.64 23.97
CA MET A 252 -0.85 7.57 23.91
C MET A 252 -0.20 7.24 25.27
N PRO A 253 0.35 8.20 26.05
CA PRO A 253 0.86 7.90 27.38
C PRO A 253 -0.24 7.42 28.32
N ILE A 254 -1.47 7.97 28.24
CA ILE A 254 -2.58 7.52 29.09
C ILE A 254 -2.87 6.04 28.86
N THR A 255 -3.03 5.62 27.61
CA THR A 255 -3.32 4.21 27.32
C THR A 255 -2.13 3.31 27.63
N ALA A 256 -0.90 3.74 27.38
CA ALA A 256 0.28 2.95 27.67
C ALA A 256 0.47 2.68 29.18
N ILE A 257 0.04 3.60 30.05
CA ILE A 257 0.13 3.43 31.52
C ILE A 257 -1.09 2.64 32.04
N TRP A 258 -2.31 2.95 31.60
CA TRP A 258 -3.53 2.43 32.22
C TRP A 258 -4.09 1.18 31.54
N SER A 259 -3.78 0.97 30.26
CA SER A 259 -4.31 -0.12 29.43
C SER A 259 -3.22 -0.62 28.48
N SER A 260 -2.03 -0.93 29.01
CA SER A 260 -0.92 -1.44 28.20
C SER A 260 -1.32 -2.74 27.51
N GLN A 261 -1.17 -2.82 26.18
CA GLN A 261 -1.59 -3.97 25.39
C GLN A 261 -0.38 -4.74 24.85
N PRO A 262 -0.41 -6.09 24.88
CA PRO A 262 0.61 -6.88 24.19
C PRO A 262 0.61 -6.58 22.69
N GLY A 263 1.80 -6.36 22.13
CA GLY A 263 2.00 -6.00 20.73
C GLY A 263 1.92 -4.50 20.42
N SER A 264 1.56 -3.62 21.35
CA SER A 264 1.68 -2.16 21.12
C SER A 264 3.13 -1.72 21.00
N TRP A 265 3.39 -0.78 20.09
CA TRP A 265 4.74 -0.39 19.72
C TRP A 265 5.33 0.64 20.66
N GLY A 266 6.59 0.44 21.07
CA GLY A 266 7.33 1.43 21.83
C GLY A 266 6.97 1.47 23.31
N ASP A 267 7.79 2.22 24.05
CA ASP A 267 7.46 2.70 25.39
C ASP A 267 7.19 4.20 25.33
N VAL A 268 5.92 4.58 25.45
CA VAL A 268 5.47 5.98 25.47
C VAL A 268 5.02 6.44 26.86
N THR A 269 5.35 5.66 27.90
CA THR A 269 4.99 6.01 29.30
C THR A 269 5.82 7.17 29.85
N THR A 270 6.96 7.46 29.24
CA THR A 270 7.86 8.58 29.59
C THR A 270 7.85 9.66 28.52
N LEU A 271 8.19 10.91 28.88
CA LEU A 271 8.30 12.00 27.91
C LEU A 271 9.38 11.72 26.84
N SER A 272 10.51 11.13 27.25
CA SER A 272 11.58 10.74 26.31
C SER A 272 11.09 9.67 25.33
N GLY A 273 10.39 8.65 25.84
CA GLY A 273 9.80 7.59 25.03
C GLY A 273 8.73 8.11 24.06
N LEU A 274 7.85 9.00 24.53
CA LEU A 274 6.86 9.68 23.70
C LEU A 274 7.53 10.50 22.58
N ILE A 275 8.55 11.31 22.90
CA ILE A 275 9.28 12.10 21.89
C ILE A 275 10.00 11.18 20.90
N HIS A 276 10.62 10.09 21.36
CA HIS A 276 11.26 9.09 20.52
C HIS A 276 10.27 8.46 19.52
N HIS A 277 9.09 8.10 20.02
CA HIS A 277 8.01 7.50 19.22
C HIS A 277 7.43 8.51 18.23
N VAL A 278 7.06 9.72 18.67
CA VAL A 278 6.54 10.77 17.78
C VAL A 278 7.57 11.12 16.71
N ARG A 279 8.85 11.24 17.06
CA ARG A 279 9.92 11.51 16.07
C ARG A 279 10.21 10.33 15.15
N ARG A 280 9.56 9.18 15.28
CA ARG A 280 9.85 7.98 14.45
C ARG A 280 11.33 7.59 14.53
N ALA A 281 11.94 7.70 15.71
CA ALA A 281 13.37 7.50 15.87
C ALA A 281 13.79 6.05 15.58
N ASP A 282 12.91 5.07 15.78
CA ASP A 282 13.12 3.65 15.41
C ASP A 282 13.39 3.46 13.91
N TYR A 283 12.86 4.33 13.04
CA TYR A 283 13.10 4.29 11.60
C TYR A 283 14.27 5.19 11.14
N GLY A 284 14.74 6.12 11.99
CA GLY A 284 15.73 7.16 11.63
C GLY A 284 15.17 8.59 11.47
N THR A 285 14.00 8.89 12.05
CA THR A 285 13.30 10.20 12.05
C THR A 285 12.77 10.72 10.72
N LEU A 286 13.59 10.74 9.66
CA LEU A 286 13.22 11.27 8.33
C LEU A 286 13.34 10.20 7.25
N ARG A 287 13.13 8.94 7.62
CA ARG A 287 13.20 7.78 6.74
C ARG A 287 11.86 7.05 6.73
N LEU A 288 11.50 6.53 5.56
CA LEU A 288 10.34 5.68 5.37
C LEU A 288 10.63 4.23 5.77
N TYR A 289 11.87 3.78 5.55
CA TYR A 289 12.27 2.40 5.76
C TYR A 289 13.54 2.32 6.61
N ALA A 290 13.60 1.35 7.53
CA ALA A 290 14.73 1.13 8.43
C ALA A 290 15.86 0.35 7.72
N SER A 291 16.33 0.85 6.58
CA SER A 291 17.53 0.34 5.91
C SER A 291 18.45 1.46 5.43
N ASN A 292 19.69 1.09 5.13
CA ASN A 292 20.70 1.96 4.54
C ASN A 292 20.83 1.75 3.02
N GLU A 293 19.98 0.91 2.42
CA GLU A 293 20.02 0.60 1.00
C GLU A 293 19.09 1.55 0.23
N ALA A 294 19.55 2.79 0.01
CA ALA A 294 18.86 3.72 -0.89
C ALA A 294 19.36 3.50 -2.32
N ASN A 295 18.49 3.06 -3.24
CA ASN A 295 18.90 2.57 -4.56
C ASN A 295 18.55 3.48 -5.74
N GLU A 296 17.56 4.38 -5.61
CA GLU A 296 17.07 5.22 -6.73
C GLU A 296 17.07 6.72 -6.40
N ASP A 297 17.45 7.51 -7.41
CA ASP A 297 17.59 8.96 -7.33
C ASP A 297 16.26 9.73 -7.44
N LEU A 298 16.30 11.03 -7.13
CA LEU A 298 15.16 11.93 -7.16
C LEU A 298 14.45 11.94 -8.53
N TRP A 299 15.20 11.96 -9.63
CA TRP A 299 14.60 12.05 -10.97
C TRP A 299 13.85 10.80 -11.34
N THR A 300 14.39 9.62 -11.01
CA THR A 300 13.70 8.35 -11.19
C THR A 300 12.35 8.36 -10.45
N ARG A 301 12.32 8.83 -9.20
CA ARG A 301 11.08 8.89 -8.40
C ARG A 301 10.06 9.88 -8.95
N LEU A 302 10.50 11.09 -9.34
CA LEU A 302 9.64 12.10 -9.96
C LEU A 302 9.09 11.65 -11.32
N TYR A 303 9.91 10.97 -12.11
CA TYR A 303 9.50 10.40 -13.39
C TYR A 303 8.41 9.33 -13.19
N LEU A 304 8.61 8.41 -12.25
CA LEU A 304 7.63 7.36 -11.95
C LEU A 304 6.30 7.95 -11.47
N TYR A 305 6.34 8.97 -10.60
CA TYR A 305 5.12 9.70 -10.23
C TYR A 305 4.41 10.32 -11.45
N ALA A 306 5.15 10.93 -12.38
CA ALA A 306 4.55 11.53 -13.57
C ALA A 306 3.94 10.49 -14.52
N VAL A 307 4.57 9.32 -14.66
CA VAL A 307 4.03 8.18 -15.40
C VAL A 307 2.75 7.68 -14.74
N ASP A 308 2.78 7.45 -13.43
CA ASP A 308 1.63 6.97 -12.66
C ASP A 308 0.43 7.91 -12.75
N LEU A 309 0.68 9.22 -12.59
CA LEU A 309 -0.33 10.26 -12.72
C LEU A 309 -0.99 10.28 -14.11
N SER A 310 -0.21 10.05 -15.17
CA SER A 310 -0.68 10.08 -16.56
C SER A 310 -1.38 8.78 -16.98
N ASP A 311 -0.85 7.64 -16.55
CA ASP A 311 -1.31 6.35 -17.00
C ASP A 311 -2.42 5.79 -16.11
N ARG A 312 -2.35 6.00 -14.80
CA ARG A 312 -3.30 5.43 -13.82
C ARG A 312 -4.35 6.44 -13.36
N GLU A 313 -3.89 7.59 -12.87
CA GLU A 313 -4.73 8.51 -12.09
C GLU A 313 -5.71 9.31 -12.94
N ILE A 314 -5.24 9.89 -14.05
CA ILE A 314 -6.05 10.72 -14.96
C ILE A 314 -6.27 10.00 -16.29
N PRO A 315 -7.52 9.86 -16.79
CA PRO A 315 -7.80 9.05 -17.96
C PRO A 315 -7.28 9.68 -19.26
N PHE A 316 -7.04 8.84 -20.27
CA PHE A 316 -6.69 9.23 -21.65
C PHE A 316 -5.44 10.11 -21.78
N GLN A 317 -4.46 9.98 -20.87
CA GLN A 317 -3.24 10.79 -20.86
C GLN A 317 -3.52 12.30 -20.79
N LEU A 318 -4.68 12.68 -20.22
CA LEU A 318 -5.07 14.08 -20.08
C LEU A 318 -4.30 14.81 -18.98
N ALA A 319 -3.52 14.09 -18.15
CA ALA A 319 -2.74 14.67 -17.07
C ALA A 319 -1.88 15.83 -17.56
N ALA A 320 -0.94 15.59 -18.48
CA ALA A 320 -0.03 16.63 -18.97
C ALA A 320 -0.77 17.83 -19.62
N PRO A 321 -1.61 17.67 -20.65
CA PRO A 321 -2.20 18.83 -21.34
C PRO A 321 -3.17 19.64 -20.46
N VAL A 322 -3.99 18.98 -19.62
CA VAL A 322 -5.01 19.67 -18.83
C VAL A 322 -4.45 20.25 -17.54
N VAL A 323 -3.58 19.52 -16.82
CA VAL A 323 -2.97 20.01 -15.57
C VAL A 323 -2.01 21.17 -15.87
N VAL A 324 -1.17 21.08 -16.91
CA VAL A 324 -0.25 22.18 -17.28
C VAL A 324 -1.04 23.45 -17.61
N LEU A 325 -2.15 23.31 -18.33
CA LEU A 325 -3.05 24.43 -18.60
C LEU A 325 -3.65 24.98 -17.30
N GLY A 326 -4.09 24.12 -16.40
CA GLY A 326 -4.54 24.49 -15.07
C GLY A 326 -3.51 25.29 -14.28
N VAL A 327 -2.27 24.81 -14.20
CA VAL A 327 -1.14 25.51 -13.58
C VAL A 327 -0.97 26.88 -14.21
N PHE A 328 -0.92 26.97 -15.54
CA PHE A 328 -0.79 28.24 -16.25
C PHE A 328 -1.93 29.21 -15.90
N GLN A 329 -3.17 28.73 -15.83
CA GLN A 329 -4.33 29.54 -15.45
C GLN A 329 -4.30 29.98 -13.99
N THR A 330 -3.67 29.22 -13.09
CA THR A 330 -3.49 29.65 -11.69
C THR A 330 -2.43 30.73 -11.53
N LEU A 331 -1.40 30.69 -12.36
CA LEU A 331 -0.31 31.68 -12.37
C LEU A 331 -0.75 32.99 -13.02
N ARG A 332 -1.76 32.95 -13.90
CA ARG A 332 -2.35 34.12 -14.54
C ARG A 332 -3.55 34.63 -13.74
N ALA A 333 -3.81 35.95 -13.77
CA ALA A 333 -4.98 36.55 -13.10
C ALA A 333 -6.33 36.23 -13.80
N SER A 334 -6.36 35.33 -14.77
CA SER A 334 -7.52 35.03 -15.63
C SER A 334 -8.64 34.27 -14.92
N THR A 335 -8.36 33.60 -13.80
CA THR A 335 -9.35 32.80 -13.05
C THR A 335 -10.12 33.59 -11.99
N GLY A 336 -9.89 34.90 -11.86
CA GLY A 336 -10.55 35.77 -10.88
C GLY A 336 -9.95 35.74 -9.47
N MET A 337 -8.90 34.95 -9.24
CA MET A 337 -8.15 34.93 -7.98
C MET A 337 -6.76 35.57 -8.09
N ASN A 338 -6.20 35.93 -6.93
CA ASN A 338 -4.88 36.55 -6.81
C ASN A 338 -3.78 35.61 -7.36
N PRO A 339 -2.99 36.00 -8.38
CA PRO A 339 -1.92 35.19 -8.95
C PRO A 339 -0.78 34.88 -7.96
N GLN A 340 -0.70 35.60 -6.82
CA GLN A 340 0.18 35.23 -5.72
C GLN A 340 -0.20 33.89 -5.10
N LEU A 341 -1.50 33.57 -5.00
CA LEU A 341 -1.96 32.31 -4.46
C LEU A 341 -1.66 31.14 -5.39
N GLY A 342 -1.83 31.32 -6.70
CA GLY A 342 -1.43 30.32 -7.69
C GLY A 342 0.07 30.00 -7.62
N ARG A 343 0.91 31.05 -7.52
CA ARG A 343 2.36 30.86 -7.30
C ARG A 343 2.65 30.14 -5.99
N PHE A 344 1.95 30.48 -4.92
CA PHE A 344 2.09 29.80 -3.64
C PHE A 344 1.74 28.31 -3.74
N MET A 345 0.60 27.96 -4.34
CA MET A 345 0.19 26.56 -4.52
C MET A 345 1.22 25.77 -5.35
N ALA A 346 1.77 26.38 -6.41
CA ALA A 346 2.84 25.77 -7.21
C ALA A 346 4.12 25.55 -6.39
N MET A 347 4.53 26.52 -5.57
CA MET A 347 5.70 26.39 -4.69
C MET A 347 5.48 25.34 -3.60
N MET A 348 4.29 25.29 -2.99
CA MET A 348 3.94 24.29 -1.98
C MET A 348 3.96 22.87 -2.55
N TYR A 349 3.38 22.68 -3.74
CA TYR A 349 3.43 21.42 -4.46
C TYR A 349 4.88 21.03 -4.80
N ALA A 350 5.67 21.94 -5.34
CA ALA A 350 7.08 21.69 -5.65
C ALA A 350 7.89 21.35 -4.39
N PHE A 351 7.64 22.04 -3.27
CA PHE A 351 8.27 21.76 -1.99
C PHE A 351 7.95 20.33 -1.52
N TYR A 352 6.68 19.91 -1.53
CA TYR A 352 6.32 18.53 -1.21
C TYR A 352 7.06 17.54 -2.13
N MET A 353 6.95 17.73 -3.44
CA MET A 353 7.48 16.79 -4.43
C MET A 353 9.00 16.66 -4.33
N VAL A 354 9.74 17.74 -4.14
CA VAL A 354 11.20 17.67 -4.00
C VAL A 354 11.59 17.06 -2.66
N ILE A 355 11.02 17.53 -1.55
CA ILE A 355 11.46 17.11 -0.21
C ILE A 355 11.08 15.65 0.06
N PHE A 356 9.84 15.24 -0.21
CA PHE A 356 9.41 13.86 0.00
C PHE A 356 10.27 12.88 -0.79
N HIS A 357 10.44 13.10 -2.11
CA HIS A 357 11.20 12.18 -2.95
C HIS A 357 12.70 12.21 -2.69
N SER A 358 13.24 13.30 -2.11
CA SER A 358 14.64 13.35 -1.67
C SER A 358 14.87 12.58 -0.37
N LEU A 359 13.86 12.48 0.49
CA LEU A 359 13.93 11.77 1.77
C LEU A 359 13.47 10.30 1.67
N ALA A 360 12.66 9.97 0.66
CA ALA A 360 12.16 8.61 0.43
C ALA A 360 13.33 7.64 0.17
N ASN A 361 13.47 6.64 1.04
CA ASN A 361 14.59 5.69 1.03
C ASN A 361 14.14 4.23 0.82
N LEU A 362 13.06 4.02 0.07
CA LEU A 362 12.56 2.69 -0.32
C LEU A 362 13.23 2.23 -1.63
N PRO A 363 13.67 0.96 -1.74
CA PRO A 363 14.14 0.38 -2.98
C PRO A 363 12.96 0.04 -3.90
N ILE A 364 12.64 0.94 -4.82
CA ILE A 364 11.41 0.88 -5.64
C ILE A 364 11.49 -0.08 -6.84
N ARG A 365 12.59 -0.84 -6.95
CA ARG A 365 12.66 -1.99 -7.88
C ARG A 365 11.80 -3.16 -7.41
N GLU A 366 11.52 -3.22 -6.12
CA GLU A 366 10.60 -4.22 -5.55
C GLU A 366 9.17 -3.70 -5.67
N GLY A 367 8.30 -4.44 -6.37
CA GLY A 367 6.92 -4.02 -6.66
C GLY A 367 6.15 -3.58 -5.40
N LEU A 368 6.24 -4.35 -4.32
CA LEU A 368 5.53 -4.04 -3.07
C LEU A 368 5.99 -2.70 -2.48
N LEU A 369 7.28 -2.43 -2.51
CA LEU A 369 7.85 -1.19 -1.95
C LEU A 369 7.61 0.01 -2.87
N TYR A 370 7.50 -0.20 -4.18
CA TYR A 370 6.94 0.77 -5.10
C TYR A 370 5.50 1.11 -4.69
N GLY A 371 4.66 0.10 -4.47
CA GLY A 371 3.29 0.25 -3.94
C GLY A 371 3.21 1.05 -2.64
N VAL A 372 4.11 0.80 -1.69
CA VAL A 372 4.19 1.56 -0.43
C VAL A 372 4.56 3.02 -0.66
N GLN A 373 5.45 3.32 -1.62
CA GLN A 373 5.78 4.71 -1.95
C GLN A 373 4.62 5.45 -2.62
N MET A 374 3.87 4.78 -3.51
CA MET A 374 2.77 5.42 -4.25
C MET A 374 1.73 6.04 -3.32
N ARG A 375 1.50 5.46 -2.13
CA ARG A 375 0.53 5.95 -1.13
C ARG A 375 0.73 7.41 -0.74
N PHE A 376 1.97 7.92 -0.82
CA PHE A 376 2.33 9.29 -0.47
C PHE A 376 2.13 10.29 -1.62
N TRP A 377 1.70 9.84 -2.80
CA TRP A 377 1.35 10.67 -3.93
C TRP A 377 -0.09 11.20 -3.87
N GLN A 378 -0.91 10.65 -2.97
CA GLN A 378 -2.31 11.03 -2.81
C GLN A 378 -2.51 12.50 -2.40
N GLN A 379 -1.70 13.00 -1.46
CA GLN A 379 -1.85 14.39 -0.99
C GLN A 379 -1.46 15.40 -2.08
N PRO A 380 -0.33 15.25 -2.81
CA PRO A 380 -0.07 16.04 -4.03
C PRO A 380 -1.18 15.95 -5.06
N ASN A 381 -1.82 14.78 -5.23
CA ASN A 381 -2.92 14.62 -6.17
C ASN A 381 -4.10 15.54 -5.84
N VAL A 382 -4.37 15.87 -4.57
CA VAL A 382 -5.38 16.89 -4.21
C VAL A 382 -5.13 18.21 -4.97
N VAL A 383 -3.88 18.68 -5.02
CA VAL A 383 -3.51 19.91 -5.75
C VAL A 383 -3.57 19.69 -7.27
N VAL A 384 -3.12 18.55 -7.75
CA VAL A 384 -3.16 18.21 -9.19
C VAL A 384 -4.58 18.20 -9.72
N PHE A 385 -5.53 17.59 -9.00
CA PHE A 385 -6.92 17.54 -9.42
C PHE A 385 -7.58 18.92 -9.34
N LEU A 386 -7.18 19.81 -8.42
CA LEU A 386 -7.57 21.22 -8.47
C LEU A 386 -7.10 21.89 -9.77
N TRP A 387 -5.84 21.69 -10.15
CA TRP A 387 -5.32 22.20 -11.43
C TRP A 387 -6.01 21.56 -12.63
N PHE A 388 -6.27 20.26 -12.61
CA PHE A 388 -7.04 19.59 -13.64
C PHE A 388 -8.43 20.23 -13.81
N GLY A 389 -9.12 20.50 -12.71
CA GLY A 389 -10.40 21.22 -12.71
C GLY A 389 -10.28 22.61 -13.33
N LEU A 390 -9.27 23.39 -12.95
CA LEU A 390 -9.04 24.74 -13.51
C LEU A 390 -8.69 24.70 -15.00
N GLY A 391 -7.89 23.74 -15.44
CA GLY A 391 -7.56 23.53 -16.85
C GLY A 391 -8.77 23.11 -17.67
N LEU A 392 -9.55 22.16 -17.15
CA LEU A 392 -10.80 21.70 -17.78
C LEU A 392 -11.83 22.84 -17.87
N GLY A 393 -11.95 23.66 -16.82
CA GLY A 393 -12.81 24.84 -16.80
C GLY A 393 -12.43 25.85 -17.87
N TYR A 394 -11.14 26.08 -18.07
CA TYR A 394 -10.66 26.94 -19.14
C TYR A 394 -10.97 26.36 -20.53
N ILE A 395 -10.74 25.06 -20.75
CA ILE A 395 -11.06 24.40 -22.04
C ILE A 395 -12.55 24.51 -22.35
N VAL A 396 -13.42 24.20 -21.37
CA VAL A 396 -14.88 24.28 -21.53
C VAL A 396 -15.33 25.71 -21.84
N ASN A 397 -14.79 26.71 -21.15
CA ASN A 397 -15.11 28.11 -21.42
C ASN A 397 -14.59 28.54 -22.79
N PHE A 398 -13.36 28.20 -23.15
CA PHE A 398 -12.77 28.51 -24.44
C PHE A 398 -13.60 27.92 -25.60
N LEU A 399 -13.98 26.64 -25.51
CA LEU A 399 -14.82 25.99 -26.53
C LEU A 399 -16.21 26.61 -26.63
N SER A 400 -16.75 27.14 -25.53
CA SER A 400 -18.04 27.83 -25.54
C SER A 400 -18.00 29.20 -26.20
N GLU A 401 -16.87 29.90 -26.08
CA GLU A 401 -16.64 31.23 -26.66
C GLU A 401 -16.14 31.18 -28.11
N PHE A 402 -15.44 30.10 -28.48
CA PHE A 402 -14.88 29.91 -29.82
C PHE A 402 -15.97 29.80 -30.91
N VAL A 403 -17.18 29.37 -30.52
CA VAL A 403 -18.34 29.42 -31.40
C VAL A 403 -18.89 30.85 -31.36
N GLY A 404 -18.59 31.65 -32.39
CA GLY A 404 -18.78 33.12 -32.50
C GLY A 404 -20.02 33.74 -31.83
N ASN A 405 -21.05 34.15 -32.60
CA ASN A 405 -22.32 34.65 -32.04
C ASN A 405 -23.47 33.64 -32.23
N PRO A 406 -23.39 32.44 -31.63
CA PRO A 406 -24.32 31.34 -31.86
C PRO A 406 -25.70 31.68 -31.34
N SER A 407 -26.71 31.14 -32.02
CA SER A 407 -28.09 31.14 -31.54
C SER A 407 -28.16 30.55 -30.13
N LYS A 408 -29.17 30.95 -29.34
CA LYS A 408 -29.39 30.42 -27.98
C LYS A 408 -29.44 28.89 -27.97
N ALA A 409 -30.02 28.27 -29.00
CA ALA A 409 -30.09 26.82 -29.17
C ALA A 409 -28.71 26.18 -29.36
N MET A 410 -27.83 26.79 -30.15
CA MET A 410 -26.47 26.25 -30.37
C MET A 410 -25.60 26.40 -29.11
N LYS A 411 -25.70 27.51 -28.37
CA LYS A 411 -25.04 27.65 -27.05
C LYS A 411 -25.49 26.57 -26.07
N PHE A 412 -26.79 26.28 -26.03
CA PHE A 412 -27.34 25.21 -25.20
C PHE A 412 -26.83 23.83 -25.62
N GLY A 413 -26.83 23.52 -26.93
CA GLY A 413 -26.32 22.26 -27.45
C GLY A 413 -24.84 22.02 -27.15
N ILE A 414 -23.99 23.04 -27.32
CA ILE A 414 -22.56 22.97 -26.97
C ILE A 414 -22.38 22.76 -25.46
N SER A 415 -23.15 23.48 -24.63
CA SER A 415 -23.13 23.30 -23.18
C SER A 415 -23.43 21.86 -22.80
N MET A 416 -24.50 21.28 -23.36
CA MET A 416 -24.90 19.90 -23.08
C MET A 416 -23.86 18.91 -23.55
N ALA A 417 -23.28 19.09 -24.74
CA ALA A 417 -22.21 18.23 -25.24
C ALA A 417 -20.98 18.24 -24.32
N LEU A 418 -20.54 19.42 -23.86
CA LEU A 418 -19.41 19.56 -22.94
C LEU A 418 -19.71 18.94 -21.57
N GLN A 419 -20.92 19.11 -21.05
CA GLN A 419 -21.33 18.49 -19.78
C GLN A 419 -21.38 16.96 -19.89
N SER A 420 -21.93 16.43 -20.98
CA SER A 420 -21.94 14.99 -21.26
C SER A 420 -20.53 14.44 -21.42
N ALA A 421 -19.62 15.17 -22.08
CA ALA A 421 -18.22 14.75 -22.20
C ALA A 421 -17.52 14.69 -20.82
N CYS A 422 -17.77 15.66 -19.95
CA CYS A 422 -17.23 15.67 -18.59
C CYS A 422 -17.76 14.47 -17.76
N LEU A 423 -19.06 14.18 -17.82
CA LEU A 423 -19.63 13.01 -17.15
C LEU A 423 -19.13 11.68 -17.74
N ALA A 424 -18.89 11.63 -19.07
CA ALA A 424 -18.31 10.47 -19.72
C ALA A 424 -16.87 10.19 -19.26
N LEU A 425 -16.09 11.22 -18.89
CA LEU A 425 -14.76 11.02 -18.28
C LEU A 425 -14.87 10.30 -16.92
N VAL A 426 -15.83 10.69 -16.08
CA VAL A 426 -16.09 10.01 -14.80
C VAL A 426 -16.52 8.56 -15.04
N GLY A 427 -17.43 8.34 -16.00
CA GLY A 427 -17.87 6.99 -16.37
C GLY A 427 -16.72 6.10 -16.90
N ALA A 428 -15.81 6.67 -17.71
CA ALA A 428 -14.64 5.97 -18.20
C ALA A 428 -13.66 5.61 -17.07
N GLN A 429 -13.46 6.51 -16.11
CA GLN A 429 -12.62 6.28 -14.94
C GLN A 429 -13.17 5.13 -14.08
N LEU A 430 -14.47 5.18 -13.77
CA LEU A 430 -15.17 4.11 -13.05
C LEU A 430 -15.04 2.78 -13.78
N TRP A 431 -15.39 2.73 -15.07
CA TRP A 431 -15.34 1.50 -15.85
C TRP A 431 -13.94 0.89 -15.91
N ARG A 432 -12.90 1.72 -16.03
CA ARG A 432 -11.51 1.28 -16.14
C ARG A 432 -11.00 0.63 -14.85
N TRP A 433 -11.37 1.16 -13.69
CA TRP A 433 -10.75 0.78 -12.41
C TRP A 433 -11.67 -0.01 -11.47
N TYR A 434 -12.97 -0.08 -11.75
CA TYR A 434 -13.94 -0.79 -10.90
C TYR A 434 -13.47 -2.21 -10.54
N GLN A 435 -13.02 -3.00 -11.51
CA GLN A 435 -12.58 -4.39 -11.24
C GLN A 435 -11.34 -4.49 -10.34
N LEU A 436 -10.46 -3.49 -10.36
CA LEU A 436 -9.25 -3.46 -9.53
C LEU A 436 -9.58 -2.99 -8.10
N CYS A 437 -10.45 -1.99 -7.98
CA CYS A 437 -10.79 -1.38 -6.70
C CYS A 437 -11.97 -2.04 -5.99
N ASP A 438 -12.70 -2.94 -6.65
CA ASP A 438 -13.73 -3.77 -6.01
C ASP A 438 -13.08 -4.87 -5.16
N GLN A 439 -13.06 -4.64 -3.86
CA GLN A 439 -12.49 -5.53 -2.84
C GLN A 439 -13.57 -6.18 -1.99
N SER A 440 -14.85 -6.09 -2.40
CA SER A 440 -16.00 -6.60 -1.64
C SER A 440 -15.96 -8.09 -1.33
N GLN A 441 -15.18 -8.87 -2.09
CA GLN A 441 -14.99 -10.31 -1.92
C GLN A 441 -13.58 -10.69 -1.43
N ALA A 442 -12.75 -9.71 -1.07
CA ALA A 442 -11.34 -9.92 -0.72
C ALA A 442 -11.16 -10.39 0.73
N PHE A 443 -11.55 -11.63 1.04
CA PHE A 443 -11.33 -12.25 2.35
C PHE A 443 -9.92 -12.82 2.55
N TYR A 444 -9.02 -12.67 1.58
CA TYR A 444 -7.76 -13.40 1.51
C TYR A 444 -6.84 -13.15 2.71
N VAL A 445 -6.66 -11.90 3.15
CA VAL A 445 -5.77 -11.55 4.26
C VAL A 445 -6.28 -12.15 5.57
N ARG A 446 -7.58 -12.05 5.83
CA ARG A 446 -8.23 -12.65 7.01
C ARG A 446 -8.11 -14.19 6.98
N ASN A 447 -8.42 -14.80 5.85
CA ASN A 447 -8.37 -16.25 5.64
C ASN A 447 -6.94 -16.80 5.80
N TYR A 448 -5.95 -16.07 5.30
CA TYR A 448 -4.54 -16.39 5.49
C TYR A 448 -4.14 -16.33 6.97
N ALA A 449 -4.57 -15.29 7.70
CA ALA A 449 -4.33 -15.21 9.14
C ALA A 449 -4.98 -16.37 9.91
N HIS A 450 -6.20 -16.80 9.53
CA HIS A 450 -6.82 -18.01 10.06
C HIS A 450 -5.98 -19.26 9.76
N ALA A 451 -5.50 -19.41 8.52
CA ALA A 451 -4.68 -20.55 8.10
C ALA A 451 -3.32 -20.62 8.81
N LEU A 452 -2.79 -19.49 9.30
CA LEU A 452 -1.60 -19.46 10.15
C LEU A 452 -1.93 -19.79 11.61
N LEU A 453 -3.04 -19.27 12.14
CA LEU A 453 -3.34 -19.26 13.57
C LEU A 453 -4.10 -20.50 14.04
N ASP A 454 -5.12 -20.94 13.28
CA ASP A 454 -6.04 -21.99 13.70
C ASP A 454 -5.40 -23.38 13.78
N PRO A 455 -4.48 -23.79 12.88
CA PRO A 455 -3.84 -25.10 12.96
C PRO A 455 -2.86 -25.28 14.14
N LEU A 456 -2.51 -24.20 14.84
CA LEU A 456 -1.55 -24.25 15.94
C LEU A 456 -2.11 -25.01 17.15
N PRO A 457 -1.29 -25.81 17.85
CA PRO A 457 -1.71 -26.47 19.09
C PRO A 457 -2.03 -25.46 20.20
N SER A 458 -2.72 -25.90 21.25
CA SER A 458 -3.08 -25.03 22.36
C SER A 458 -1.85 -24.52 23.12
N ASN A 459 -1.82 -23.22 23.47
CA ASN A 459 -0.69 -22.55 24.14
C ASN A 459 0.60 -22.51 23.31
N ALA A 460 0.49 -22.54 21.97
CA ALA A 460 1.62 -22.34 21.08
C ALA A 460 2.22 -20.92 21.24
N VAL A 461 3.52 -20.80 20.97
CA VAL A 461 4.19 -19.51 20.78
C VAL A 461 4.55 -19.37 19.30
N LEU A 462 4.03 -18.34 18.65
CA LEU A 462 4.28 -18.03 17.25
C LEU A 462 5.17 -16.80 17.14
N PHE A 463 6.37 -16.98 16.61
CA PHE A 463 7.22 -15.89 16.15
C PHE A 463 6.85 -15.49 14.72
N VAL A 464 6.75 -14.20 14.46
CA VAL A 464 6.52 -13.66 13.11
C VAL A 464 7.61 -12.68 12.72
N ASN A 465 8.03 -12.75 11.46
CA ASN A 465 9.08 -11.88 10.91
C ASN A 465 8.59 -10.98 9.77
N PHE A 466 7.37 -11.17 9.29
CA PHE A 466 6.82 -10.43 8.15
C PHE A 466 5.63 -9.57 8.55
N ASP A 467 5.57 -8.36 8.00
CA ASP A 467 4.56 -7.34 8.36
C ASP A 467 3.13 -7.86 8.17
N LEU A 468 2.80 -8.43 7.00
CA LEU A 468 1.44 -8.92 6.74
C LEU A 468 1.00 -10.00 7.75
N GLN A 469 1.91 -10.90 8.15
CA GLN A 469 1.61 -11.92 9.16
C GLN A 469 1.35 -11.26 10.51
N TRP A 470 2.22 -10.35 10.93
CA TRP A 470 2.07 -9.63 12.20
C TRP A 470 0.77 -8.84 12.26
N THR A 471 0.49 -7.99 11.28
CA THR A 471 -0.67 -7.09 11.32
C THR A 471 -1.99 -7.87 11.25
N SER A 472 -2.07 -8.90 10.41
CA SER A 472 -3.30 -9.68 10.24
C SER A 472 -3.62 -10.59 11.43
N LEU A 473 -2.61 -11.24 12.02
CA LEU A 473 -2.80 -12.07 13.22
C LEU A 473 -3.22 -11.26 14.43
N ARG A 474 -2.66 -10.05 14.59
CA ARG A 474 -3.06 -9.14 15.66
C ARG A 474 -4.52 -8.77 15.57
N TYR A 475 -5.02 -8.43 14.39
CA TYR A 475 -6.44 -8.14 14.20
C TYR A 475 -7.32 -9.31 14.66
N LEU A 476 -7.02 -10.54 14.23
CA LEU A 476 -7.80 -11.72 14.64
C LEU A 476 -7.83 -11.90 16.16
N GLN A 477 -6.68 -11.75 16.84
CA GLN A 477 -6.64 -11.90 18.30
C GLN A 477 -7.32 -10.75 19.03
N ARG A 478 -7.12 -9.51 18.56
CA ARG A 478 -7.46 -8.28 19.28
C ARG A 478 -8.87 -7.78 19.03
N CYS A 479 -9.34 -7.90 17.80
CA CYS A 479 -10.68 -7.45 17.42
C CYS A 479 -11.67 -8.61 17.40
N GLU A 480 -11.24 -9.82 16.98
CA GLU A 480 -12.15 -10.98 16.84
C GLU A 480 -12.02 -12.01 17.98
N GLY A 481 -11.08 -11.83 18.92
CA GLY A 481 -10.89 -12.74 20.06
C GLY A 481 -10.49 -14.16 19.66
N ARG A 482 -9.91 -14.34 18.47
CA ARG A 482 -9.55 -15.65 17.93
C ARG A 482 -8.25 -16.16 18.56
N ARG A 483 -8.24 -17.41 19.04
CA ARG A 483 -7.04 -18.09 19.62
C ARG A 483 -6.26 -17.22 20.62
N PRO A 484 -6.92 -16.72 21.70
CA PRO A 484 -6.24 -15.94 22.74
C PRO A 484 -5.23 -16.78 23.55
N ASP A 485 -5.27 -18.11 23.41
CA ASP A 485 -4.31 -19.04 24.01
C ASP A 485 -2.94 -19.04 23.32
N VAL A 486 -2.86 -18.61 22.06
CA VAL A 486 -1.60 -18.56 21.31
C VAL A 486 -0.87 -17.25 21.59
N THR A 487 0.39 -17.34 21.98
CA THR A 487 1.24 -16.15 22.16
C THR A 487 1.91 -15.78 20.84
N ILE A 488 1.71 -14.54 20.36
CA ILE A 488 2.31 -14.06 19.12
C ILE A 488 3.36 -12.99 19.43
N LEU A 489 4.56 -13.16 18.87
CA LEU A 489 5.72 -12.28 19.09
C LEU A 489 6.33 -11.86 17.75
N ASN A 490 6.52 -10.56 17.56
CA ASN A 490 7.19 -10.01 16.39
C ASN A 490 8.71 -9.96 16.62
N LEU A 491 9.47 -10.67 15.78
CA LEU A 491 10.92 -10.79 15.92
C LEU A 491 11.63 -9.44 15.75
N SER A 492 11.17 -8.59 14.84
CA SER A 492 11.73 -7.25 14.64
C SER A 492 11.52 -6.38 15.88
N MET A 493 10.32 -6.41 16.47
CA MET A 493 10.02 -5.64 17.68
C MET A 493 10.86 -6.10 18.88
N MET A 494 11.13 -7.41 18.99
CA MET A 494 11.97 -7.96 20.05
C MET A 494 13.40 -7.40 20.03
N THR A 495 13.87 -6.81 18.92
CA THR A 495 15.23 -6.23 18.83
C THR A 495 15.38 -4.85 19.46
N TYR A 496 14.27 -4.14 19.69
CA TYR A 496 14.30 -2.81 20.30
C TYR A 496 14.48 -2.90 21.82
N SER A 497 15.21 -1.94 22.39
CA SER A 497 15.47 -1.88 23.84
C SER A 497 14.19 -1.71 24.66
N TRP A 498 13.19 -0.99 24.12
CA TRP A 498 11.91 -0.80 24.79
C TRP A 498 11.08 -2.08 24.89
N PHE A 499 11.42 -3.16 24.16
CA PHE A 499 10.68 -4.43 24.21
C PHE A 499 10.69 -5.05 25.62
N ALA A 500 11.75 -4.80 26.40
CA ALA A 500 11.83 -5.23 27.80
C ALA A 500 10.62 -4.79 28.64
N THR A 501 10.07 -3.60 28.36
CA THR A 501 8.86 -3.08 29.03
C THR A 501 7.59 -3.87 28.71
N LYS A 502 7.64 -4.76 27.72
CA LYS A 502 6.52 -5.59 27.27
C LYS A 502 6.59 -7.02 27.79
N HIS A 503 7.66 -7.43 28.47
CA HIS A 503 7.82 -8.82 28.92
C HIS A 503 6.69 -9.27 29.87
N ASP A 504 6.20 -8.38 30.72
CA ASP A 504 5.12 -8.66 31.67
C ASP A 504 3.80 -9.08 31.00
N HIS A 505 3.63 -8.74 29.72
CA HIS A 505 2.49 -9.16 28.90
C HIS A 505 2.55 -10.63 28.47
N TYR A 506 3.69 -11.30 28.67
CA TYR A 506 3.94 -12.66 28.23
C TYR A 506 4.38 -13.55 29.40
N PRO A 507 3.54 -13.74 30.44
CA PRO A 507 3.92 -14.38 31.70
C PRO A 507 4.34 -15.85 31.56
N ASN A 508 3.97 -16.50 30.46
CA ASN A 508 4.32 -17.88 30.16
C ASN A 508 5.70 -18.02 29.49
N ILE A 509 6.31 -16.92 29.04
CA ILE A 509 7.60 -16.92 28.36
C ILE A 509 8.68 -16.39 29.31
N ARG A 510 9.78 -17.13 29.42
CA ARG A 510 10.97 -16.70 30.15
C ARG A 510 11.94 -16.02 29.19
N PHE A 511 12.07 -14.70 29.30
CA PHE A 511 13.06 -13.94 28.54
C PHE A 511 14.41 -13.93 29.28
N PRO A 512 15.51 -14.38 28.66
CA PRO A 512 16.82 -14.46 29.31
C PRO A 512 17.61 -13.13 29.31
N GLY A 513 17.04 -12.06 28.77
CA GLY A 513 17.62 -10.71 28.70
C GLY A 513 16.57 -9.69 28.28
N SER A 514 16.98 -8.45 27.96
CA SER A 514 16.11 -7.32 27.66
C SER A 514 15.55 -7.33 26.22
N ARG A 515 16.31 -7.83 25.25
CA ARG A 515 15.98 -7.79 23.81
C ARG A 515 16.68 -8.89 23.01
N LEU A 516 16.10 -9.25 21.87
CA LEU A 516 16.70 -10.16 20.89
C LEU A 516 17.87 -9.48 20.16
N VAL A 517 19.03 -10.12 20.17
CA VAL A 517 20.24 -9.66 19.48
C VAL A 517 20.61 -10.70 18.42
N PRO A 518 20.25 -10.48 17.14
CA PRO A 518 20.53 -11.44 16.08
C PRO A 518 22.02 -11.51 15.68
N PHE A 519 22.79 -10.45 15.96
CA PHE A 519 24.22 -10.35 15.65
C PHE A 519 24.98 -9.58 16.74
N GLY A 520 26.21 -10.00 17.07
CA GLY A 520 27.11 -9.25 17.95
C GLY A 520 27.14 -9.74 19.41
N SER A 521 27.75 -8.92 20.30
CA SER A 521 27.87 -9.26 21.72
C SER A 521 26.52 -9.17 22.42
N VAL A 522 26.14 -10.24 23.10
CA VAL A 522 24.81 -10.41 23.71
C VAL A 522 24.50 -9.37 24.80
N GLY A 523 25.50 -8.75 25.45
CA GLY A 523 25.28 -7.64 26.40
C GLY A 523 24.17 -7.95 27.42
N ASP A 524 23.18 -7.08 27.51
CA ASP A 524 21.94 -7.25 28.28
C ASP A 524 20.82 -8.00 27.52
N GLY A 525 21.02 -8.30 26.24
CA GLY A 525 20.09 -9.01 25.36
C GLY A 525 20.24 -10.53 25.35
N PHE A 526 19.69 -11.18 24.33
CA PHE A 526 19.74 -12.64 24.16
C PHE A 526 19.69 -13.10 22.69
N SER A 527 20.23 -14.29 22.41
CA SER A 527 20.09 -14.96 21.11
C SER A 527 18.81 -15.81 21.06
N MET A 528 18.41 -16.23 19.86
CA MET A 528 17.25 -17.10 19.68
C MET A 528 17.46 -18.44 20.41
N ALA A 529 18.65 -19.03 20.28
CA ALA A 529 18.99 -20.28 20.97
C ALA A 529 18.80 -20.19 22.49
N ARG A 530 19.27 -19.11 23.15
CA ARG A 530 19.09 -18.93 24.61
C ARG A 530 17.64 -18.75 25.02
N LEU A 531 16.82 -18.12 24.19
CA LEU A 531 15.39 -18.00 24.42
C LEU A 531 14.71 -19.37 24.36
N LEU A 532 15.03 -20.17 23.34
CA LEU A 532 14.50 -21.52 23.19
C LEU A 532 14.98 -22.44 24.33
N ASP A 533 16.26 -22.38 24.72
CA ASP A 533 16.83 -23.14 25.83
C ASP A 533 16.05 -22.89 27.14
N SER A 534 15.65 -21.64 27.37
CA SER A 534 14.93 -21.22 28.58
C SER A 534 13.47 -21.70 28.64
N ASN A 535 12.88 -22.12 27.51
CA ASN A 535 11.44 -22.37 27.39
C ASN A 535 11.06 -23.75 26.83
N ILE A 536 11.84 -24.33 25.92
CA ILE A 536 11.62 -25.68 25.36
C ILE A 536 12.22 -26.76 26.27
N ALA A 537 13.34 -26.47 26.94
CA ALA A 537 14.15 -27.46 27.65
C ALA A 537 14.11 -27.44 29.21
N PRO A 538 13.05 -27.03 29.93
CA PRO A 538 13.04 -27.19 31.39
C PRO A 538 12.69 -28.62 31.81
N LYS A 539 13.64 -29.29 32.47
CA LYS A 539 13.58 -30.62 33.12
C LYS A 539 12.55 -30.78 34.26
N SER A 540 11.53 -29.93 34.38
CA SER A 540 10.54 -30.07 35.46
C SER A 540 9.11 -29.64 35.06
N THR A 541 8.28 -30.64 34.77
CA THR A 541 6.85 -30.76 35.11
C THR A 541 5.83 -29.66 34.77
N LYS A 542 6.19 -28.56 34.08
CA LYS A 542 5.21 -27.66 33.43
C LYS A 542 5.15 -27.95 31.92
N LYS A 543 3.93 -27.91 31.38
CA LYS A 543 3.59 -28.09 29.95
C LYS A 543 4.66 -27.46 29.04
N GLN A 544 5.33 -28.29 28.25
CA GLN A 544 6.36 -27.85 27.31
C GLN A 544 5.73 -26.93 26.25
N LEU A 545 6.24 -25.71 26.12
CA LEU A 545 5.77 -24.77 25.09
C LEU A 545 6.30 -25.22 23.73
N ARG A 546 5.43 -25.19 22.72
CA ARG A 546 5.79 -25.44 21.32
C ARG A 546 5.94 -24.09 20.63
N PHE A 547 7.08 -23.91 19.99
CA PHE A 547 7.42 -22.66 19.30
C PHE A 547 7.31 -22.86 17.79
N PHE A 548 6.79 -21.85 17.12
CA PHE A 548 6.56 -21.84 15.67
C PHE A 548 7.09 -20.55 15.06
N LEU A 549 7.43 -20.60 13.78
CA LEU A 549 7.96 -19.51 12.99
C LEU A 549 7.09 -19.25 11.76
N GLY A 550 6.54 -18.05 11.69
CA GLY A 550 6.01 -17.43 10.49
C GLY A 550 7.15 -16.78 9.70
N GLY A 551 7.29 -17.18 8.44
CA GLY A 551 8.34 -16.69 7.56
C GLY A 551 9.66 -17.45 7.69
N ARG A 552 10.78 -16.71 7.77
CA ARG A 552 12.16 -17.24 7.88
C ARG A 552 12.97 -16.44 8.88
N LEU A 553 13.99 -17.03 9.50
CA LEU A 553 14.99 -16.29 10.26
C LEU A 553 15.92 -15.55 9.28
N SER A 554 16.08 -14.24 9.46
CA SER A 554 16.89 -13.39 8.57
C SER A 554 18.39 -13.42 8.88
N TYR A 555 18.83 -14.26 9.82
CA TYR A 555 20.19 -14.28 10.34
C TYR A 555 20.65 -15.71 10.61
N ASN A 556 21.96 -15.92 10.54
CA ASN A 556 22.57 -17.21 10.81
C ASN A 556 23.08 -17.22 12.26
N ASP A 557 22.37 -17.92 13.14
CA ASP A 557 22.78 -18.16 14.53
C ASP A 557 23.42 -19.56 14.61
N GLN A 558 24.73 -19.61 14.87
CA GLN A 558 25.47 -20.88 14.90
C GLN A 558 25.04 -21.75 16.08
N ASP A 559 24.81 -21.15 17.26
CA ASP A 559 24.33 -21.88 18.45
C ASP A 559 22.92 -22.44 18.22
N PHE A 560 22.10 -21.72 17.45
CA PHE A 560 20.80 -22.22 17.00
C PHE A 560 20.95 -23.47 16.12
N ASN A 561 21.79 -23.41 15.08
CA ASN A 561 21.96 -24.53 14.13
C ASN A 561 22.55 -25.79 14.80
N ASP A 562 23.32 -25.62 15.88
CA ASP A 562 23.93 -26.74 16.62
C ASP A 562 22.93 -27.45 17.57
N LYS A 563 21.82 -26.78 17.94
CA LYS A 563 20.87 -27.28 18.97
C LYS A 563 19.44 -27.50 18.46
N TYR A 564 19.04 -26.78 17.43
CA TYR A 564 17.66 -26.69 16.96
C TYR A 564 17.57 -26.80 15.44
N THR A 565 16.41 -27.23 14.97
CA THR A 565 16.04 -27.24 13.56
C THR A 565 14.60 -26.76 13.39
N LEU A 566 14.25 -26.40 12.16
CA LEU A 566 12.91 -26.00 11.76
C LEU A 566 12.25 -27.14 10.99
N VAL A 567 11.11 -27.62 11.48
CA VAL A 567 10.33 -28.68 10.85
C VAL A 567 9.04 -28.09 10.29
N PRO A 568 8.71 -28.29 9.01
CA PRO A 568 7.49 -27.75 8.43
C PRO A 568 6.23 -28.17 9.20
N TYR A 569 5.37 -27.20 9.48
CA TYR A 569 4.08 -27.35 10.14
C TYR A 569 3.04 -26.48 9.43
N GLY A 570 2.44 -27.03 8.37
CA GLY A 570 1.49 -26.27 7.53
C GLY A 570 2.13 -25.05 6.84
N LEU A 571 1.62 -23.85 7.12
CA LEU A 571 2.17 -22.56 6.64
C LEU A 571 3.27 -21.99 7.56
N LEU A 572 3.60 -22.70 8.64
CA LEU A 572 4.59 -22.31 9.64
C LEU A 572 5.70 -23.36 9.71
N ASP A 573 6.77 -23.07 10.44
CA ASP A 573 7.79 -24.05 10.81
C ASP A 573 7.84 -24.20 12.33
N GLU A 574 7.88 -25.43 12.85
CA GLU A 574 8.04 -25.72 14.27
C GLU A 574 9.52 -25.78 14.66
N PHE A 575 9.88 -25.14 15.76
CA PHE A 575 11.20 -25.27 16.37
C PHE A 575 11.29 -26.62 17.10
N GLN A 576 12.22 -27.47 16.67
CA GLN A 576 12.50 -28.75 17.32
C GLN A 576 13.94 -28.82 17.80
N SER A 577 14.15 -29.32 19.02
CA SER A 577 15.50 -29.58 19.53
C SER A 577 16.08 -30.83 18.88
N LEU A 578 17.33 -30.75 18.45
CA LEU A 578 18.10 -31.88 17.91
C LEU A 578 18.35 -32.99 18.95
N SER A 579 18.17 -32.68 20.24
CA SER A 579 18.26 -33.66 21.34
C SER A 579 17.00 -34.50 21.55
N THR A 580 15.86 -34.08 20.99
CA THR A 580 14.58 -34.77 21.12
C THR A 580 14.38 -35.70 19.93
N SER A 581 13.89 -36.92 20.17
CA SER A 581 13.57 -37.85 19.09
C SER A 581 12.47 -37.27 18.19
N SER A 582 12.76 -37.07 16.91
CA SER A 582 11.74 -36.66 15.93
C SER A 582 10.65 -37.74 15.81
N PRO A 583 9.38 -37.35 15.58
CA PRO A 583 8.32 -38.29 15.26
C PRO A 583 8.70 -39.16 14.05
N SER A 584 8.17 -40.38 13.93
CA SER A 584 8.37 -41.22 12.74
C SER A 584 7.74 -40.57 11.51
N LEU A 585 8.26 -40.86 10.31
CA LEU A 585 7.75 -40.29 9.05
C LEU A 585 6.23 -40.43 8.93
N ASN A 586 5.69 -41.62 9.23
CA ASN A 586 4.25 -41.87 9.17
C ASN A 586 3.46 -41.00 10.16
N SER A 587 3.93 -40.89 11.41
CA SER A 587 3.26 -40.07 12.43
C SER A 587 3.30 -38.58 12.10
N TRP A 588 4.43 -38.08 11.61
CA TRP A 588 4.56 -36.70 11.16
C TRP A 588 3.65 -36.44 9.95
N TYR A 589 3.69 -37.32 8.94
CA TYR A 589 2.89 -37.18 7.73
C TYR A 589 1.39 -37.14 8.04
N LEU A 590 0.87 -38.07 8.85
CA LEU A 590 -0.55 -38.08 9.25
C LEU A 590 -0.95 -36.80 9.98
N SER A 591 -0.11 -36.31 10.89
CA SER A 591 -0.34 -35.02 11.57
C SER A 591 -0.36 -33.86 10.57
N GLN A 592 0.54 -33.83 9.60
CA GLN A 592 0.60 -32.77 8.60
C GLN A 592 -0.58 -32.80 7.62
N GLN A 593 -1.11 -33.99 7.29
CA GLN A 593 -2.33 -34.06 6.46
C GLN A 593 -3.53 -33.41 7.17
N GLN A 594 -3.68 -33.60 8.49
CA GLN A 594 -4.73 -32.92 9.27
C GLN A 594 -4.54 -31.39 9.26
N VAL A 595 -3.30 -30.92 9.45
CA VAL A 595 -2.95 -29.49 9.39
C VAL A 595 -3.27 -28.90 8.02
N LYS A 596 -2.94 -29.62 6.94
CA LYS A 596 -3.22 -29.22 5.56
C LYS A 596 -4.72 -29.13 5.27
N THR A 597 -5.52 -30.05 5.81
CA THR A 597 -6.99 -29.97 5.72
C THR A 597 -7.52 -28.70 6.39
N MET A 598 -7.08 -28.40 7.62
CA MET A 598 -7.48 -27.17 8.32
C MET A 598 -7.07 -25.91 7.55
N ILE A 599 -5.86 -25.88 6.98
CA ILE A 599 -5.40 -24.77 6.14
C ILE A 599 -6.30 -24.59 4.92
N HIS A 600 -6.68 -25.67 4.25
CA HIS A 600 -7.55 -25.60 3.08
C HIS A 600 -8.96 -25.11 3.44
N GLU A 601 -9.48 -25.47 4.61
CA GLU A 601 -10.75 -24.96 5.12
C GLU A 601 -10.69 -23.46 5.44
N CYS A 602 -9.58 -22.99 6.03
CA CYS A 602 -9.37 -21.58 6.35
C CYS A 602 -9.06 -20.71 5.12
N LEU A 603 -8.26 -21.24 4.18
CA LEU A 603 -7.80 -20.55 2.97
C LEU A 603 -8.13 -21.42 1.73
N PRO A 604 -9.40 -21.46 1.32
CA PRO A 604 -9.84 -22.32 0.21
C PRO A 604 -9.35 -21.84 -1.16
N MET A 605 -9.09 -20.54 -1.29
CA MET A 605 -8.64 -19.92 -2.54
C MET A 605 -7.51 -18.93 -2.26
N LEU A 606 -6.47 -18.98 -3.08
CA LEU A 606 -5.40 -17.99 -3.08
C LEU A 606 -5.80 -16.74 -3.88
N PRO A 607 -5.23 -15.58 -3.57
CA PRO A 607 -5.43 -14.38 -4.35
C PRO A 607 -5.16 -14.60 -5.85
N PRO A 608 -6.10 -14.25 -6.73
CA PRO A 608 -5.92 -14.40 -8.17
C PRO A 608 -4.89 -13.41 -8.73
N GLU A 609 -3.86 -13.92 -9.41
CA GLU A 609 -2.76 -13.15 -10.00
C GLU A 609 -3.22 -12.06 -10.99
N LYS A 610 -4.36 -12.28 -11.66
CA LYS A 610 -4.96 -11.30 -12.57
C LYS A 610 -5.27 -9.96 -11.88
N PHE A 611 -5.63 -10.00 -10.60
CA PHE A 611 -6.06 -8.82 -9.84
C PHE A 611 -5.00 -8.35 -8.84
N TYR A 612 -4.15 -9.27 -8.38
CA TYR A 612 -3.13 -9.01 -7.36
C TYR A 612 -1.74 -9.35 -7.92
N ASN A 613 -0.98 -8.29 -8.25
CA ASN A 613 0.39 -8.39 -8.72
C ASN A 613 1.39 -8.18 -7.57
N ASP A 614 2.68 -8.19 -7.89
CA ASP A 614 3.79 -8.01 -6.96
C ASP A 614 3.83 -6.64 -6.25
N GLU A 615 2.98 -5.68 -6.64
CA GLU A 615 2.76 -4.40 -5.94
C GLU A 615 1.77 -4.52 -4.77
N THR A 616 1.07 -5.65 -4.65
CA THR A 616 -0.01 -5.86 -3.67
C THR A 616 0.40 -6.77 -2.52
N TRP A 617 -0.26 -6.60 -1.38
CA TRP A 617 -0.04 -7.45 -0.22
C TRP A 617 -0.62 -8.85 -0.40
N GLU A 618 -1.73 -8.97 -1.11
CA GLU A 618 -2.39 -10.23 -1.41
C GLU A 618 -1.48 -11.15 -2.22
N TRP A 619 -0.68 -10.62 -3.15
CA TRP A 619 0.32 -11.40 -3.86
C TRP A 619 1.35 -12.06 -2.93
N THR A 620 1.69 -11.41 -1.81
CA THR A 620 2.62 -11.99 -0.83
C THR A 620 2.06 -13.24 -0.14
N ILE A 621 0.73 -13.38 -0.04
CA ILE A 621 0.06 -14.58 0.49
C ILE A 621 0.29 -15.76 -0.45
N ALA A 622 0.07 -15.56 -1.76
CA ALA A 622 0.28 -16.61 -2.75
C ALA A 622 1.76 -17.03 -2.80
N ARG A 623 2.68 -16.05 -2.70
CA ARG A 623 4.13 -16.32 -2.63
C ARG A 623 4.51 -17.14 -1.39
N ASP A 624 4.08 -16.71 -0.20
CA ASP A 624 4.40 -17.42 1.06
C ASP A 624 3.81 -18.84 1.07
N TYR A 625 2.58 -19.00 0.57
CA TYR A 625 1.94 -20.30 0.42
C TYR A 625 2.75 -21.23 -0.50
N GLY A 626 3.19 -20.74 -1.66
CA GLY A 626 4.03 -21.49 -2.61
C GLY A 626 5.36 -21.91 -1.98
N MET A 627 6.04 -20.98 -1.31
CA MET A 627 7.31 -21.25 -0.61
C MET A 627 7.15 -22.30 0.50
N LYS A 628 6.12 -22.20 1.35
CA LYS A 628 5.88 -23.18 2.43
C LYS A 628 5.51 -24.56 1.89
N LYS A 629 4.77 -24.62 0.79
CA LYS A 629 4.48 -25.89 0.08
C LYS A 629 5.76 -26.58 -0.42
N LEU A 630 6.73 -25.81 -0.90
CA LEU A 630 8.04 -26.34 -1.34
C LEU A 630 8.93 -26.76 -0.17
N ASN A 631 8.91 -26.04 0.94
CA ASN A 631 9.61 -26.44 2.17
C ASN A 631 9.07 -27.79 2.68
N TRP A 632 7.75 -27.95 2.72
CA TRP A 632 7.10 -29.20 3.09
C TRP A 632 7.49 -30.35 2.15
N ALA A 633 7.47 -30.10 0.84
CA ALA A 633 7.85 -31.07 -0.17
C ALA A 633 9.31 -31.52 -0.03
N THR A 634 10.21 -30.58 0.27
CA THR A 634 11.63 -30.84 0.50
C THR A 634 11.83 -31.70 1.75
N TYR A 635 11.18 -31.34 2.86
CA TYR A 635 11.27 -32.10 4.10
C TYR A 635 10.69 -33.52 3.96
N LEU A 636 9.54 -33.67 3.28
CA LEU A 636 8.97 -34.98 2.99
C LEU A 636 9.94 -35.84 2.16
N LEU A 637 10.58 -35.28 1.14
CA LEU A 637 11.56 -35.98 0.32
C LEU A 637 12.73 -36.48 1.17
N GLU A 638 13.36 -35.60 1.95
CA GLU A 638 14.52 -35.93 2.79
C GLU A 638 14.19 -37.04 3.79
N ARG A 639 13.05 -36.93 4.47
CA ARG A 639 12.57 -37.93 5.43
C ARG A 639 12.23 -39.26 4.78
N THR A 640 11.61 -39.23 3.60
CA THR A 640 11.29 -40.46 2.85
C THR A 640 12.57 -41.17 2.42
N ILE A 641 13.57 -40.44 1.92
CA ILE A 641 14.86 -41.03 1.56
C ILE A 641 15.56 -41.65 2.77
N ALA A 642 15.47 -41.01 3.94
CA ALA A 642 16.14 -41.46 5.15
C ALA A 642 15.45 -42.66 5.82
N GLU A 643 14.12 -42.72 5.83
CA GLU A 643 13.35 -43.69 6.63
C GLU A 643 12.61 -44.74 5.79
N ASP A 644 12.16 -44.41 4.58
CA ASP A 644 11.34 -45.30 3.74
C ASP A 644 11.61 -45.06 2.24
N PRO A 645 12.84 -45.31 1.75
CA PRO A 645 13.27 -44.92 0.40
C PRO A 645 12.55 -45.66 -0.73
N GLU A 646 11.86 -46.76 -0.43
CA GLU A 646 11.07 -47.53 -1.39
C GLU A 646 9.63 -47.00 -1.53
N ASN A 647 9.24 -45.99 -0.75
CA ASN A 647 7.89 -45.44 -0.77
C ASN A 647 7.65 -44.49 -1.95
N LEU A 648 7.30 -45.08 -3.08
CA LEU A 648 7.03 -44.33 -4.31
C LEU A 648 5.88 -43.32 -4.19
N THR A 649 4.93 -43.56 -3.28
CA THR A 649 3.79 -42.64 -3.06
C THR A 649 4.27 -41.34 -2.44
N LEU A 650 5.06 -41.40 -1.36
CA LEU A 650 5.58 -40.22 -0.68
C LEU A 650 6.63 -39.49 -1.51
N LEU A 651 7.48 -40.22 -2.24
CA LEU A 651 8.41 -39.62 -3.20
C LEU A 651 7.66 -38.85 -4.29
N SER A 652 6.54 -39.41 -4.80
CA SER A 652 5.72 -38.76 -5.82
C SER A 652 5.00 -37.53 -5.26
N GLU A 653 4.49 -37.60 -4.03
CA GLU A 653 3.86 -36.46 -3.37
C GLU A 653 4.86 -35.32 -3.13
N ALA A 654 6.10 -35.64 -2.73
CA ALA A 654 7.17 -34.67 -2.57
C ALA A 654 7.63 -34.05 -3.89
N ALA A 655 7.69 -34.82 -4.99
CA ALA A 655 8.09 -34.30 -6.29
C ALA A 655 7.06 -33.31 -6.88
N LYS A 656 5.77 -33.47 -6.56
CA LYS A 656 4.68 -32.76 -7.25
C LYS A 656 4.78 -31.24 -7.14
N PRO A 657 4.96 -30.64 -5.95
CA PRO A 657 5.03 -29.19 -5.84
C PRO A 657 6.23 -28.62 -6.58
N MET A 658 7.39 -29.28 -6.48
CA MET A 658 8.61 -28.83 -7.17
C MET A 658 8.46 -28.88 -8.70
N GLU A 659 7.77 -29.90 -9.21
CA GLU A 659 7.46 -30.05 -10.64
C GLU A 659 6.50 -28.97 -11.14
N LEU A 660 5.43 -28.69 -10.38
CA LEU A 660 4.50 -27.59 -10.68
C LEU A 660 5.22 -26.24 -10.69
N SER A 661 6.08 -25.99 -9.69
CA SER A 661 6.85 -24.74 -9.63
C SER A 661 7.79 -24.60 -10.82
N TYR A 662 8.48 -25.67 -11.21
CA TYR A 662 9.39 -25.64 -12.36
C TYR A 662 8.67 -25.35 -13.68
N GLN A 663 7.45 -25.84 -13.87
CA GLN A 663 6.72 -25.70 -15.14
C GLN A 663 5.91 -24.42 -15.25
N TYR A 664 5.30 -23.98 -14.16
CA TYR A 664 4.24 -22.97 -14.23
C TYR A 664 4.46 -21.78 -13.30
N GLU A 665 5.20 -21.94 -12.20
CA GLU A 665 5.33 -20.84 -11.23
C GLU A 665 6.44 -19.86 -11.61
N PRO A 666 6.22 -18.55 -11.42
CA PRO A 666 7.24 -17.55 -11.61
C PRO A 666 8.48 -17.80 -10.72
N PRO A 667 9.70 -17.44 -11.15
CA PRO A 667 10.94 -17.66 -10.37
C PRO A 667 10.94 -17.06 -8.96
N GLU A 668 10.07 -16.09 -8.68
CA GLU A 668 9.93 -15.40 -7.39
C GLU A 668 9.29 -16.30 -6.31
N PHE A 669 8.61 -17.38 -6.72
CA PHE A 669 7.87 -18.27 -5.82
C PHE A 669 8.71 -19.46 -5.34
N TRP A 670 9.88 -19.67 -5.95
CA TRP A 670 10.68 -20.88 -5.71
C TRP A 670 12.17 -20.68 -5.95
N ASN A 671 13.01 -21.38 -5.19
CA ASN A 671 14.46 -21.34 -5.38
C ASN A 671 14.90 -22.44 -6.34
N ALA A 672 15.32 -22.07 -7.55
CA ALA A 672 15.72 -23.00 -8.60
C ALA A 672 16.91 -23.91 -8.23
N ALA A 673 17.87 -23.41 -7.44
CA ALA A 673 19.04 -24.18 -7.04
C ALA A 673 18.67 -25.32 -6.07
N SER A 674 17.77 -25.06 -5.12
CA SER A 674 17.30 -26.10 -4.19
C SER A 674 16.24 -27.01 -4.84
N SER A 675 15.24 -26.43 -5.49
CA SER A 675 14.06 -27.16 -5.96
C SER A 675 14.39 -28.11 -7.11
N LEU A 676 15.22 -27.70 -8.09
CA LEU A 676 15.59 -28.59 -9.20
C LEU A 676 16.53 -29.72 -8.75
N LYS A 677 17.43 -29.44 -7.79
CA LYS A 677 18.26 -30.49 -7.19
C LYS A 677 17.38 -31.54 -6.53
N ASN A 678 16.46 -31.10 -5.67
CA ASN A 678 15.55 -31.96 -4.92
C ASN A 678 14.57 -32.70 -5.83
N LEU A 679 14.02 -32.05 -6.84
CA LEU A 679 13.15 -32.69 -7.84
C LEU A 679 13.89 -33.81 -8.59
N GLY A 680 15.12 -33.57 -9.03
CA GLY A 680 15.92 -34.61 -9.67
C GLY A 680 16.32 -35.72 -8.70
N LEU A 681 16.59 -35.41 -7.43
CA LEU A 681 16.81 -36.41 -6.38
C LEU A 681 15.57 -37.29 -6.16
N ALA A 682 14.36 -36.71 -6.15
CA ALA A 682 13.12 -37.46 -6.04
C ALA A 682 12.98 -38.48 -7.18
N TYR A 683 13.17 -38.05 -8.44
CA TYR A 683 13.14 -38.97 -9.57
C TYR A 683 14.26 -40.01 -9.51
N ALA A 684 15.46 -39.64 -9.08
CA ALA A 684 16.57 -40.57 -8.92
C ALA A 684 16.23 -41.70 -7.94
N GLN A 685 15.52 -41.40 -6.87
CA GLN A 685 15.10 -42.40 -5.88
C GLN A 685 13.97 -43.27 -6.41
N MET A 686 12.99 -42.70 -7.13
CA MET A 686 11.95 -43.49 -7.80
C MET A 686 12.53 -44.48 -8.82
N VAL A 687 13.57 -44.08 -9.55
CA VAL A 687 14.27 -44.94 -10.52
C VAL A 687 15.04 -46.06 -9.82
N LYS A 688 15.66 -45.76 -8.67
CA LYS A 688 16.44 -46.73 -7.87
C LYS A 688 15.59 -47.77 -7.13
N SER A 689 14.36 -47.41 -6.77
CA SER A 689 13.46 -48.29 -6.01
C SER A 689 13.29 -49.66 -6.70
N SER A 690 13.20 -50.70 -5.90
CA SER A 690 12.88 -52.07 -6.30
C SER A 690 11.42 -52.24 -6.77
N GLN A 691 10.51 -51.39 -6.27
CA GLN A 691 9.09 -51.44 -6.61
C GLN A 691 8.83 -50.90 -8.03
N GLU A 692 7.85 -51.45 -8.74
CA GLU A 692 7.49 -51.00 -10.09
C GLU A 692 6.18 -50.20 -10.04
N PHE A 693 6.23 -48.97 -10.55
CA PHE A 693 5.09 -48.06 -10.62
C PHE A 693 4.67 -47.99 -12.08
N THR A 694 3.60 -48.68 -12.46
CA THR A 694 3.19 -48.75 -13.87
C THR A 694 2.56 -47.43 -14.34
N VAL A 695 1.80 -46.75 -13.47
CA VAL A 695 1.11 -45.48 -13.74
C VAL A 695 0.98 -44.66 -12.46
N SER A 696 1.22 -43.34 -12.50
CA SER A 696 0.89 -42.48 -11.37
C SER A 696 -0.61 -42.35 -11.20
N ARG A 697 -1.10 -42.43 -9.95
CA ARG A 697 -2.50 -42.09 -9.64
C ARG A 697 -2.81 -40.62 -9.90
N ASP A 698 -1.78 -39.80 -10.03
CA ASP A 698 -1.89 -38.39 -10.36
C ASP A 698 -1.72 -38.18 -11.87
N PRO A 699 -2.78 -37.76 -12.58
CA PRO A 699 -2.76 -37.54 -14.03
C PRO A 699 -1.64 -36.58 -14.46
N PHE A 700 -1.33 -35.58 -13.65
CA PHE A 700 -0.31 -34.58 -13.92
C PHE A 700 1.06 -35.22 -14.20
N PHE A 701 1.48 -36.17 -13.36
CA PHE A 701 2.75 -36.86 -13.55
C PHE A 701 2.78 -37.70 -14.82
N ASN A 702 1.66 -38.27 -15.25
CA ASN A 702 1.63 -39.08 -16.47
C ASN A 702 1.80 -38.24 -17.74
N GLU A 703 1.35 -36.98 -17.73
CA GLU A 703 1.54 -36.03 -18.82
C GLU A 703 2.95 -35.42 -18.83
N VAL A 704 3.51 -35.18 -17.65
CA VAL A 704 4.79 -34.48 -17.47
C VAL A 704 6.00 -35.40 -17.53
N VAL A 705 5.96 -36.53 -16.82
CA VAL A 705 7.13 -37.41 -16.67
C VAL A 705 7.34 -38.17 -17.96
N GLY A 706 8.47 -37.87 -18.62
CA GLY A 706 8.84 -38.47 -19.90
C GLY A 706 7.96 -38.02 -21.06
N ALA A 707 7.46 -36.77 -21.05
CA ALA A 707 6.83 -36.16 -22.21
C ALA A 707 7.76 -36.29 -23.45
N GLY A 708 7.42 -37.20 -24.38
CA GLY A 708 8.23 -37.52 -25.55
C GLY A 708 8.94 -38.90 -25.52
N VAL A 709 8.74 -39.70 -24.46
CA VAL A 709 9.22 -41.10 -24.37
C VAL A 709 8.02 -42.06 -24.46
N GLU A 710 7.52 -42.28 -25.68
CA GLU A 710 6.35 -43.14 -25.94
C GLU A 710 6.65 -44.64 -25.71
N ASN A 711 5.64 -45.41 -25.28
CA ASN A 711 5.69 -46.87 -25.07
C ASN A 711 6.80 -47.37 -24.12
N SER A 712 7.11 -46.61 -23.07
CA SER A 712 8.16 -46.93 -22.10
C SER A 712 7.63 -47.06 -20.67
N ARG A 713 8.35 -47.79 -19.80
CA ARG A 713 7.95 -47.94 -18.39
C ARG A 713 8.09 -46.60 -17.68
N PHE A 714 7.34 -46.39 -16.61
CA PHE A 714 7.44 -45.15 -15.81
C PHE A 714 8.87 -44.85 -15.37
N LYS A 715 9.67 -45.86 -15.00
CA LYS A 715 11.09 -45.67 -14.63
C LYS A 715 11.93 -45.13 -15.78
N ASP A 716 11.65 -45.53 -17.01
CA ASP A 716 12.35 -45.02 -18.20
C ASP A 716 11.98 -43.54 -18.41
N ARG A 717 10.70 -43.21 -18.28
CA ARG A 717 10.19 -41.82 -18.32
C ARG A 717 10.74 -40.95 -17.19
N ALA A 718 10.80 -41.47 -15.96
CA ALA A 718 11.35 -40.80 -14.78
C ALA A 718 12.86 -40.59 -14.91
N SER A 719 13.59 -41.54 -15.50
CA SER A 719 15.01 -41.40 -15.80
C SER A 719 15.26 -40.26 -16.79
N ALA A 720 14.45 -40.17 -17.85
CA ALA A 720 14.53 -39.06 -18.81
C ALA A 720 14.23 -37.71 -18.13
N ARG A 721 13.18 -37.63 -17.31
CA ARG A 721 12.82 -36.41 -16.58
C ARG A 721 13.89 -36.01 -15.55
N MET A 722 14.48 -36.96 -14.83
CA MET A 722 15.60 -36.75 -13.91
C MET A 722 16.77 -36.06 -14.62
N LEU A 723 17.19 -36.59 -15.78
CA LEU A 723 18.29 -36.02 -16.55
C LEU A 723 17.98 -34.63 -17.08
N GLU A 724 16.75 -34.38 -17.51
CA GLU A 724 16.30 -33.05 -17.95
C GLU A 724 16.37 -32.03 -16.81
N VAL A 725 15.79 -32.36 -15.65
CA VAL A 725 15.74 -31.49 -14.47
C VAL A 725 17.14 -31.20 -13.95
N TRP A 726 17.99 -32.22 -13.81
CA TRP A 726 19.38 -32.00 -13.39
C TRP A 726 20.21 -31.26 -14.43
N ASN A 727 19.96 -31.45 -15.72
CA ASN A 727 20.62 -30.64 -16.75
C ASN A 727 20.20 -29.16 -16.66
N ALA A 728 18.94 -28.87 -16.36
CA ALA A 728 18.47 -27.51 -16.08
C ALA A 728 19.13 -26.94 -14.80
N TRP A 729 19.20 -27.73 -13.73
CA TRP A 729 19.89 -27.35 -12.49
C TRP A 729 21.37 -27.00 -12.71
N LEU A 730 22.08 -27.73 -13.58
CA LEU A 730 23.48 -27.43 -13.92
C LEU A 730 23.68 -26.07 -14.60
N GLN A 731 22.62 -25.48 -15.19
CA GLN A 731 22.64 -24.13 -15.75
C GLN A 731 22.37 -23.03 -14.71
N VAL A 732 21.87 -23.39 -13.52
CA VAL A 732 21.61 -22.44 -12.43
C VAL A 732 22.96 -21.97 -11.86
N PRO A 733 23.26 -20.65 -11.83
CA PRO A 733 24.55 -20.14 -11.37
C PRO A 733 24.92 -20.58 -9.95
N GLU A 734 23.94 -20.58 -9.04
CA GLU A 734 24.09 -20.91 -7.62
C GLU A 734 24.40 -22.38 -7.40
N ALA A 735 23.95 -23.28 -8.31
CA ALA A 735 24.19 -24.72 -8.22
C ALA A 735 25.68 -25.09 -8.17
N LYS A 736 26.55 -24.26 -8.77
CA LYS A 736 28.01 -24.50 -8.79
C LYS A 736 28.65 -24.51 -7.40
N ARG A 737 28.00 -23.91 -6.42
CA ARG A 737 28.47 -23.86 -5.01
C ARG A 737 28.01 -25.08 -4.21
N ASP A 738 27.12 -25.90 -4.77
CA ASP A 738 26.59 -27.07 -4.10
C ASP A 738 27.62 -28.22 -4.08
N PRO A 739 27.86 -28.87 -2.92
CA PRO A 739 28.79 -30.01 -2.84
C PRO A 739 28.45 -31.16 -3.80
N GLY A 740 27.17 -31.35 -4.13
CA GLY A 740 26.67 -32.37 -5.05
C GLY A 740 26.88 -32.05 -6.53
N TYR A 741 27.35 -30.86 -6.88
CA TYR A 741 27.44 -30.41 -8.28
C TYR A 741 28.30 -31.33 -9.15
N GLY A 742 29.47 -31.75 -8.66
CA GLY A 742 30.38 -32.63 -9.39
C GLY A 742 29.75 -34.00 -9.68
N ALA A 743 29.06 -34.58 -8.71
CA ALA A 743 28.40 -35.87 -8.83
C ALA A 743 27.26 -35.83 -9.85
N ILE A 744 26.35 -34.85 -9.72
CA ILE A 744 25.22 -34.68 -10.65
C ILE A 744 25.72 -34.40 -12.06
N LYS A 745 26.74 -33.55 -12.21
CA LYS A 745 27.36 -33.25 -13.52
C LYS A 745 27.94 -34.50 -14.19
N SER A 746 28.58 -35.38 -13.42
CA SER A 746 29.11 -36.64 -13.94
C SER A 746 27.99 -37.56 -14.46
N VAL A 747 26.91 -37.69 -13.69
CA VAL A 747 25.74 -38.48 -14.08
C VAL A 747 25.11 -37.93 -15.36
N VAL A 748 24.81 -36.62 -15.41
CA VAL A 748 24.19 -36.00 -16.59
C VAL A 748 25.07 -36.18 -17.83
N ARG A 749 26.38 -35.94 -17.74
CA ARG A 749 27.32 -36.10 -18.87
C ARG A 749 27.41 -37.53 -19.40
N LYS A 750 27.25 -38.54 -18.53
CA LYS A 750 27.27 -39.95 -18.93
C LYS A 750 26.12 -40.31 -19.88
N PHE A 751 24.97 -39.66 -19.71
CA PHE A 751 23.74 -39.98 -20.45
C PHE A 751 23.33 -38.90 -21.47
N ILE A 752 23.86 -37.68 -21.34
CA ILE A 752 23.68 -36.56 -22.27
C ILE A 752 25.09 -36.08 -22.67
N PRO A 753 25.66 -36.57 -23.79
CA PRO A 753 26.95 -36.11 -24.28
C PRO A 753 26.93 -34.62 -24.65
N ASP A 754 28.07 -33.93 -24.54
CA ASP A 754 28.23 -32.49 -24.84
C ASP A 754 28.04 -32.14 -26.35
N GLU A 755 27.65 -33.09 -27.21
CA GLU A 755 27.42 -32.91 -28.65
C GLU A 755 25.94 -32.86 -29.08
N ILE A 756 25.15 -31.92 -28.56
CA ILE A 756 23.97 -31.38 -29.28
C ILE A 756 23.88 -29.87 -29.06
N LYS A 757 24.94 -29.12 -29.37
CA LYS A 757 24.90 -27.65 -29.51
C LYS A 757 24.71 -27.14 -30.94
N SER A 758 24.61 -28.02 -31.96
CA SER A 758 24.48 -27.58 -33.36
C SER A 758 23.16 -27.93 -34.06
N ARG A 759 22.20 -28.61 -33.43
CA ARG A 759 20.95 -29.05 -34.12
C ARG A 759 19.63 -28.45 -33.67
N LYS A 760 19.60 -27.56 -32.66
CA LYS A 760 18.38 -26.81 -32.29
C LYS A 760 18.41 -25.31 -32.64
N SER A 761 19.53 -24.76 -33.11
CA SER A 761 19.59 -23.38 -33.63
C SER A 761 19.11 -23.25 -35.09
N SER A 762 19.02 -24.33 -35.87
CA SER A 762 18.62 -24.27 -37.28
C SER A 762 17.11 -24.45 -37.54
N LYS A 763 16.29 -24.82 -36.54
CA LYS A 763 14.82 -24.90 -36.70
C LYS A 763 14.05 -23.65 -36.22
N LYS A 764 14.71 -22.70 -35.54
CA LYS A 764 14.09 -21.41 -35.15
C LYS A 764 14.35 -20.26 -36.13
N SER A 765 15.16 -20.43 -37.18
CA SER A 765 15.42 -19.37 -38.18
C SER A 765 14.56 -19.42 -39.45
N GLN A 766 13.65 -20.39 -39.62
CA GLN A 766 12.78 -20.49 -40.81
C GLN A 766 11.29 -20.22 -40.56
N GLN A 767 10.92 -19.71 -39.37
CA GLN A 767 9.52 -19.38 -39.05
C GLN A 767 9.30 -17.94 -38.54
N ARG A 768 10.11 -16.99 -39.04
CA ARG A 768 9.93 -15.55 -38.77
C ARG A 768 10.01 -14.69 -40.03
N THR A 769 9.38 -15.11 -41.12
CA THR A 769 9.09 -14.22 -42.27
C THR A 769 7.76 -14.58 -42.95
N LYS A 770 6.64 -14.32 -42.28
CA LYS A 770 5.38 -14.05 -42.99
C LYS A 770 4.67 -12.84 -42.38
N LYS A 771 4.84 -11.69 -43.06
CA LYS A 771 3.97 -10.51 -42.96
C LYS A 771 2.50 -10.93 -43.24
N PRO A 772 1.50 -10.28 -42.65
CA PRO A 772 0.11 -10.51 -43.04
C PRO A 772 -0.13 -9.87 -44.42
N SER A 773 -0.45 -10.69 -45.43
CA SER A 773 -0.87 -10.20 -46.74
C SER A 773 -2.32 -9.73 -46.68
N LYS A 774 -2.52 -8.47 -47.10
CA LYS A 774 -3.83 -7.86 -47.35
C LYS A 774 -4.66 -8.72 -48.30
N LYS A 775 -5.88 -9.06 -47.89
CA LYS A 775 -6.97 -9.46 -48.78
C LYS A 775 -7.18 -8.34 -49.82
N ARG A 776 -6.98 -8.63 -51.10
CA ARG A 776 -7.48 -7.82 -52.21
C ARG A 776 -8.29 -8.72 -53.14
N SER A 777 -9.56 -8.38 -53.26
CA SER A 777 -10.59 -9.01 -54.06
C SER A 777 -10.19 -9.14 -55.53
N SER A 778 -10.46 -10.31 -56.10
CA SER A 778 -10.49 -10.56 -57.54
C SER A 778 -11.66 -9.80 -58.19
N ARG A 779 -11.35 -8.95 -59.18
CA ARG A 779 -12.29 -8.64 -60.26
C ARG A 779 -11.56 -8.79 -61.59
N ARG A 780 -12.00 -9.79 -62.35
CA ARG A 780 -11.59 -10.14 -63.71
C ARG A 780 -12.75 -9.76 -64.63
N LYS A 781 -12.43 -9.23 -65.82
CA LYS A 781 -13.23 -9.01 -67.06
C LYS A 781 -13.14 -7.54 -67.50
N SER A 782 -12.45 -7.21 -68.59
CA SER A 782 -12.61 -7.54 -70.04
C SER A 782 -12.92 -6.18 -70.73
N ASP A 783 -12.48 -5.90 -71.95
CA ASP A 783 -13.02 -6.52 -73.15
C ASP A 783 -12.07 -6.46 -74.34
N LYS A 784 -12.10 -7.55 -75.13
CA LYS A 784 -12.55 -7.50 -76.53
C LYS A 784 -12.88 -8.91 -77.03
N LYS A 785 -14.14 -9.31 -76.88
CA LYS A 785 -15.05 -9.86 -77.91
C LYS A 785 -16.28 -10.47 -77.26
#